data_AF-A0A9P1CU38-F1
#
_entry.id   AF-A0A9P1CU38-F1
#
_cell.length_a   1.000
_cell.length_b   1.000
_cell.length_c   1.000
_cell.angle_alpha   90.00
_cell.angle_beta   90.00
_cell.angle_gamma   90.00
#
_symmetry.space_group_name_H-M   'P 1'
#
loop_
_entity.id
_entity.type
_entity.pdbx_description
1 polymer ?
#
loop_
_entity_poly.entity_id
_entity_poly.type
_entity_poly.pdbx_seq_one_letter_code
_entity_poly.pdbx_strand_id
1 'polypeptide(L)'
;MLLTRGLRLLGAFDKPGATSPSASLLELRRRRAAILLQKGFNKACVEECSLLADPSGGGLRARAFAQMGAWKEARKAVEEPGVLQWTRDNIAPNFPMFIDLGARQAFGSFDVLQLMGGASVMQHIIVPDDMGPLRFESAKLERKALPGRGQGLVAKANIAEGELLIASRPIELIRPGDQDWQYHADMAFLEEVLTRRLYQRCMDCDAQCVEDVFSLFDGQGHGARWTPHTWRSDDFALPMPQGAAGDELFLRLRGVVKHNAHRWPGKHPTSNLPAPGLGLWLWPPMINHATESDGMPNCAHVFIGDVMIFRATAPIQAGQEVLDRYSTPLADHFEFTLHTLAAHGMRDPVYEAAAARWQEGGAKLSNEKAQLVETLTSIERKVTWSNGVHSVVLPEYEALRDRYKAAAVTPTAGELPLAPPEVRALNLLCVLGFQFEGRCAALEWRAELVRRLSLARPMHFAQVKLWAELFERLEHLKAKDKLSSKEQELSEEVNRELCQCAAFWITGKMETKSIESEWKQTFVDWARGSGYNYEWFSTVALDEFVEDGRRSLCNYRTSICAATTSTGSAELSLASTEQTIYGQIGVPLKSVKMSSTEAKRPGIMFGRTRSDAMQSLEATEGPIGRSLAAEETEGHDAGEEIEADPKPKFQANLVCGIFDERPFFPSVLFFSTALGAFVMLTEQRSILIDMSGSAWFFTLFFTALYVVTLSCLTYCLLSDPGQMDRQKYADMKAAGLPMPKRSHKAWLYKRPIRRFDHYCRWVTNVIGLNNHREFMVMCGGLASIAVLGSFVDAALLLWCITQFRFPLLLILHMVYSVVFAKLVMPIVTIHVGFVSRSELAKDYKNDEFWVLVDKDTGQSTSVKELDADDYNEAFDNDLFTYESARNPYDKGWHRNCLSFWLTTRWSPDQLGEF
;
A
#
# COMPACT_ATOMS: atom_id res chain seq x y z
N MET A 1 13.41 5.46 46.32
CA MET A 1 13.08 5.85 44.93
C MET A 1 13.10 4.67 43.96
N LEU A 2 14.24 3.99 43.74
CA LEU A 2 14.30 2.77 42.89
C LEU A 2 13.40 1.64 43.42
N LEU A 3 13.42 1.40 44.73
CA LEU A 3 12.51 0.44 45.40
C LEU A 3 11.02 0.82 45.21
N THR A 4 10.71 2.12 45.31
CA THR A 4 9.36 2.66 45.15
C THR A 4 8.86 2.57 43.70
N ARG A 5 9.74 2.80 42.72
CA ARG A 5 9.45 2.58 41.29
C ARG A 5 9.28 1.10 40.98
N GLY A 6 10.13 0.23 41.54
CA GLY A 6 10.01 -1.23 41.39
C GLY A 6 8.71 -1.77 41.99
N LEU A 7 8.32 -1.30 43.18
CA LEU A 7 7.06 -1.69 43.81
C LEU A 7 5.82 -1.14 43.07
N ARG A 8 5.90 0.05 42.45
CA ARG A 8 4.83 0.57 41.57
C ARG A 8 4.70 -0.24 40.28
N LEU A 9 5.82 -0.61 39.64
CA LEU A 9 5.83 -1.47 38.44
C LEU A 9 5.26 -2.86 38.71
N LEU A 10 5.34 -3.35 39.96
CA LEU A 10 4.75 -4.62 40.38
C LEU A 10 3.27 -4.52 40.80
N GLY A 11 2.64 -3.34 40.71
CA GLY A 11 1.25 -3.12 41.12
C GLY A 11 1.02 -3.09 42.63
N ALA A 12 2.07 -2.95 43.45
CA ALA A 12 1.93 -2.91 44.92
C ALA A 12 1.29 -1.60 45.43
N PHE A 13 1.05 -0.63 44.55
CA PHE A 13 0.49 0.69 44.87
C PHE A 13 -0.63 1.11 43.90
N ASP A 14 -1.38 0.15 43.36
CA ASP A 14 -2.59 0.49 42.61
C ASP A 14 -3.58 1.25 43.53
N LYS A 15 -4.33 2.17 42.91
CA LYS A 15 -5.05 3.32 43.53
C LYS A 15 -5.58 3.07 44.95
N PRO A 16 -5.41 4.02 45.89
CA PRO A 16 -6.08 3.97 47.19
C PRO A 16 -7.60 4.04 46.96
N GLY A 17 -8.26 2.89 47.03
CA GLY A 17 -9.70 2.76 46.77
C GLY A 17 -10.12 1.45 46.08
N ALA A 18 -9.19 0.70 45.46
CA ALA A 18 -9.53 -0.62 44.90
C ALA A 18 -9.54 -1.67 46.02
N THR A 19 -10.73 -2.19 46.38
CA THR A 19 -10.94 -3.26 47.37
C THR A 19 -10.51 -4.65 46.87
N SER A 20 -9.65 -4.73 45.86
CA SER A 20 -9.17 -6.01 45.36
C SER A 20 -8.19 -6.64 46.36
N PRO A 21 -8.31 -7.93 46.69
CA PRO A 21 -7.38 -8.59 47.60
C PRO A 21 -5.95 -8.43 47.11
N SER A 22 -5.01 -8.16 48.03
CA SER A 22 -3.59 -8.02 47.73
C SER A 22 -3.12 -9.18 46.86
N ALA A 23 -2.52 -8.87 45.70
CA ALA A 23 -2.00 -9.88 44.79
C ALA A 23 -1.10 -10.86 45.56
N SER A 24 -1.33 -12.17 45.37
CA SER A 24 -0.51 -13.18 46.03
C SER A 24 0.95 -13.02 45.59
N LEU A 25 1.90 -13.48 46.43
CA LEU A 25 3.33 -13.48 46.05
C LEU A 25 3.57 -14.18 44.71
N LEU A 26 2.79 -15.24 44.43
CA LEU A 26 2.85 -15.97 43.17
C LEU A 26 2.47 -15.09 41.98
N GLU A 27 1.39 -14.31 42.11
CA GLU A 27 0.94 -13.38 41.07
C GLU A 27 1.94 -12.23 40.85
N LEU A 28 2.54 -11.69 41.92
CA LEU A 28 3.59 -10.68 41.79
C LEU A 28 4.83 -11.20 41.06
N ARG A 29 5.24 -12.45 41.33
CA ARG A 29 6.34 -13.11 40.59
C ARG A 29 5.99 -13.35 39.14
N ARG A 30 4.76 -13.79 38.85
CA ARG A 30 4.27 -13.95 37.47
C ARG A 30 4.32 -12.63 36.70
N ARG A 31 3.82 -11.54 37.29
CA ARG A 31 3.91 -10.19 36.70
C ARG A 31 5.34 -9.74 36.49
N ARG A 32 6.22 -9.97 37.47
CA ARG A 32 7.65 -9.67 37.35
C ARG A 32 8.29 -10.44 36.20
N ALA A 33 8.05 -11.74 36.10
CA ALA A 33 8.55 -12.56 35.01
C ALA A 33 8.03 -12.09 33.65
N ALA A 34 6.73 -11.75 33.54
CA ALA A 34 6.16 -11.19 32.33
C ALA A 34 6.81 -9.85 31.93
N ILE A 35 7.08 -8.96 32.90
CA ILE A 35 7.78 -7.68 32.67
C ILE A 35 9.22 -7.94 32.24
N LEU A 36 9.94 -8.86 32.89
CA LEU A 36 11.31 -9.22 32.53
C LEU A 36 11.37 -9.75 31.09
N LEU A 37 10.43 -10.63 30.72
CA LEU A 37 10.28 -11.14 29.36
C LEU A 37 9.98 -10.02 28.36
N GLN A 38 9.02 -9.15 28.67
CA GLN A 38 8.65 -8.01 27.82
C GLN A 38 9.81 -7.05 27.59
N LYS A 39 10.72 -6.93 28.56
CA LYS A 39 11.91 -6.08 28.50
C LYS A 39 13.16 -6.81 27.98
N GLY A 40 13.03 -8.04 27.47
CA GLY A 40 14.13 -8.80 26.89
C GLY A 40 15.12 -9.39 27.91
N PHE A 41 14.84 -9.31 29.22
CA PHE A 41 15.68 -9.90 30.27
C PHE A 41 15.43 -11.40 30.42
N ASN A 42 15.63 -12.15 29.34
CA ASN A 42 15.22 -13.55 29.23
C ASN A 42 15.84 -14.46 30.28
N LYS A 43 17.14 -14.29 30.58
CA LYS A 43 17.81 -15.08 31.63
C LYS A 43 17.21 -14.83 33.02
N ALA A 44 16.98 -13.57 33.37
CA ALA A 44 16.34 -13.21 34.64
C ALA A 44 14.88 -13.69 34.70
N CYS A 45 14.17 -13.67 33.57
CA CYS A 45 12.82 -14.24 33.45
C CYS A 45 12.84 -15.76 33.73
N VAL A 46 13.77 -16.51 33.16
CA VAL A 46 13.92 -17.96 33.41
C VAL A 46 14.18 -18.25 34.89
N GLU A 47 15.05 -17.46 35.53
CA GLU A 47 15.34 -17.57 36.96
C GLU A 47 14.09 -17.30 37.82
N GLU A 48 13.34 -16.23 37.51
CA GLU A 48 12.11 -15.88 38.23
C GLU A 48 11.01 -16.94 38.04
N CYS A 49 10.83 -17.44 36.81
CA CYS A 49 9.84 -18.47 36.51
C CYS A 49 10.21 -19.83 37.11
N SER A 50 11.48 -20.08 37.42
CA SER A 50 11.91 -21.29 38.15
C SER A 50 11.35 -21.36 39.58
N LEU A 51 10.85 -20.23 40.09
CA LEU A 51 10.18 -20.14 41.38
C LEU A 51 8.65 -20.27 41.29
N LEU A 52 8.10 -20.40 40.07
CA LEU A 52 6.68 -20.63 39.81
C LEU A 52 6.46 -22.12 39.54
N ALA A 53 5.69 -22.79 40.41
CA ALA A 53 5.39 -24.23 40.29
C ALA A 53 4.14 -24.53 39.44
N ASP A 54 3.45 -23.50 38.93
CA ASP A 54 2.23 -23.64 38.15
C ASP A 54 2.52 -23.63 36.63
N PRO A 55 1.53 -23.98 35.79
CA PRO A 55 1.71 -23.98 34.33
C PRO A 55 2.09 -22.63 33.71
N SER A 56 1.82 -21.51 34.37
CA SER A 56 2.19 -20.17 33.87
C SER A 56 3.70 -19.95 33.94
N GLY A 57 4.36 -20.50 34.97
CA GLY A 57 5.82 -20.50 35.09
C GLY A 57 6.48 -21.24 33.93
N GLY A 58 5.98 -22.44 33.63
CA GLY A 58 6.46 -23.23 32.50
C GLY A 58 6.24 -22.53 31.15
N GLY A 59 5.08 -21.90 30.95
CA GLY A 59 4.78 -21.16 29.72
C GLY A 59 5.66 -19.91 29.53
N LEU A 60 5.89 -19.13 30.58
CA LEU A 60 6.79 -17.97 30.55
C LEU A 60 8.27 -18.39 30.37
N ARG A 61 8.71 -19.50 30.99
CA ARG A 61 10.04 -20.09 30.72
C ARG A 61 10.17 -20.51 29.27
N ALA A 62 9.17 -21.20 28.72
CA ALA A 62 9.19 -21.63 27.33
C ALA A 62 9.38 -20.44 26.39
N ARG A 63 8.66 -19.33 26.63
CA ARG A 63 8.83 -18.07 25.89
C ARG A 63 10.23 -17.49 26.05
N ALA A 64 10.73 -17.38 27.27
CA ALA A 64 12.07 -16.83 27.52
C ALA A 64 13.17 -17.68 26.85
N PHE A 65 13.08 -19.01 26.91
CA PHE A 65 13.99 -19.91 26.21
C PHE A 65 13.89 -19.76 24.70
N ALA A 66 12.68 -19.66 24.14
CA ALA A 66 12.46 -19.41 22.71
C ALA A 66 13.08 -18.09 22.26
N GLN A 67 12.92 -17.00 23.03
CA GLN A 67 13.56 -15.71 22.75
C GLN A 67 15.08 -15.74 22.80
N MET A 68 15.67 -16.65 23.58
CA MET A 68 17.13 -16.90 23.60
C MET A 68 17.59 -17.89 22.51
N GLY A 69 16.69 -18.46 21.70
CA GLY A 69 17.00 -19.54 20.77
C GLY A 69 17.32 -20.89 21.44
N ALA A 70 17.06 -21.03 22.74
CA ALA A 70 17.25 -22.26 23.52
C ALA A 70 16.05 -23.21 23.34
N TRP A 71 15.81 -23.62 22.09
CA TRP A 71 14.57 -24.29 21.71
C TRP A 71 14.35 -25.67 22.36
N LYS A 72 15.43 -26.36 22.72
CA LYS A 72 15.36 -27.65 23.43
C LYS A 72 14.76 -27.46 24.82
N GLU A 73 15.25 -26.46 25.54
CA GLU A 73 14.79 -26.05 26.86
C GLU A 73 13.36 -25.51 26.77
N ALA A 74 13.06 -24.74 25.73
CA ALA A 74 11.72 -24.22 25.46
C ALA A 74 10.70 -25.34 25.28
N ARG A 75 11.02 -26.36 24.47
CA ARG A 75 10.19 -27.55 24.27
C ARG A 75 10.01 -28.33 25.56
N LYS A 76 11.10 -28.56 26.29
CA LYS A 76 11.03 -29.25 27.58
C LYS A 76 10.09 -28.53 28.56
N ALA A 77 10.09 -27.20 28.56
CA ALA A 77 9.19 -26.40 29.39
C ALA A 77 7.71 -26.50 28.94
N VAL A 78 7.43 -26.57 27.63
CA VAL A 78 6.06 -26.79 27.11
C VAL A 78 5.53 -28.19 27.43
N GLU A 79 6.40 -29.19 27.45
CA GLU A 79 6.05 -30.59 27.76
C GLU A 79 5.77 -30.82 29.27
N GLU A 80 6.01 -29.83 30.14
CA GLU A 80 5.66 -29.91 31.55
C GLU A 80 4.13 -30.03 31.76
N PRO A 81 3.67 -30.77 32.81
CA PRO A 81 2.25 -31.00 33.03
C PRO A 81 1.42 -29.72 33.10
N GLY A 82 0.41 -29.61 32.22
CA GLY A 82 -0.53 -28.49 32.18
C GLY A 82 -0.03 -27.25 31.40
N VAL A 83 1.25 -27.15 31.05
CA VAL A 83 1.81 -25.99 30.32
C VAL A 83 1.28 -25.92 28.89
N LEU A 84 1.18 -27.06 28.20
CA LEU A 84 0.64 -27.12 26.84
C LEU A 84 -0.77 -26.53 26.74
N GLN A 85 -1.66 -26.89 27.68
CA GLN A 85 -3.01 -26.35 27.69
C GLN A 85 -3.01 -24.87 28.08
N TRP A 86 -2.24 -24.49 29.10
CA TRP A 86 -2.13 -23.10 29.53
C TRP A 86 -1.63 -22.17 28.42
N THR A 87 -0.59 -22.58 27.67
CA THR A 87 -0.04 -21.80 26.55
C THR A 87 -1.06 -21.61 25.41
N ARG A 88 -1.88 -22.63 25.10
CA ARG A 88 -2.97 -22.51 24.13
C ARG A 88 -4.04 -21.51 24.58
N ASP A 89 -4.36 -21.51 25.86
CA ASP A 89 -5.44 -20.69 26.42
C ASP A 89 -5.01 -19.24 26.72
N ASN A 90 -3.72 -18.99 26.99
CA ASN A 90 -3.23 -17.70 27.52
C ASN A 90 -2.17 -16.99 26.68
N ILE A 91 -1.54 -17.67 25.71
CA ILE A 91 -0.52 -17.06 24.84
C ILE A 91 -1.03 -17.05 23.39
N ALA A 92 -1.02 -18.20 22.75
CA ALA A 92 -1.54 -18.38 21.40
C ALA A 92 -1.85 -19.86 21.18
N PRO A 93 -2.96 -20.20 20.48
CA PRO A 93 -3.31 -21.59 20.19
C PRO A 93 -2.19 -22.37 19.50
N ASN A 94 -1.35 -21.67 18.72
CA ASN A 94 -0.28 -22.23 17.92
C ASN A 94 1.10 -22.15 18.58
N PHE A 95 1.22 -21.56 19.78
CA PHE A 95 2.50 -21.43 20.51
C PHE A 95 3.27 -22.77 20.61
N PRO A 96 2.64 -23.90 21.00
CA PRO A 96 3.35 -25.18 21.09
C PRO A 96 3.88 -25.71 19.77
N MET A 97 3.15 -25.46 18.67
CA MET A 97 3.57 -25.84 17.32
C MET A 97 4.87 -25.12 16.96
N PHE A 98 4.97 -23.83 17.26
CA PHE A 98 6.18 -23.05 16.97
C PHE A 98 7.36 -23.44 17.86
N ILE A 99 7.12 -23.81 19.12
CA ILE A 99 8.18 -24.34 20.00
C ILE A 99 8.71 -25.67 19.49
N ASP A 100 7.82 -26.57 19.04
CA ASP A 100 8.23 -27.82 18.40
C ASP A 100 8.99 -27.55 17.09
N LEU A 101 8.53 -26.60 16.26
CA LEU A 101 9.21 -26.18 15.04
C LEU A 101 10.63 -25.65 15.33
N GLY A 102 10.78 -24.74 16.30
CA GLY A 102 12.07 -24.20 16.71
C GLY A 102 12.99 -25.25 17.32
N ALA A 103 12.43 -26.21 18.09
CA ALA A 103 13.21 -27.32 18.66
C ALA A 103 13.72 -28.24 17.56
N ARG A 104 12.84 -28.64 16.64
CA ARG A 104 13.20 -29.43 15.46
C ARG A 104 14.23 -28.72 14.58
N GLN A 105 14.10 -27.41 14.42
CA GLN A 105 15.06 -26.56 13.72
C GLN A 105 16.45 -26.58 14.37
N ALA A 106 16.54 -26.49 15.71
CA ALA A 106 17.81 -26.59 16.43
C ALA A 106 18.52 -27.95 16.21
N PHE A 107 17.77 -28.99 15.82
CA PHE A 107 18.29 -30.30 15.47
C PHE A 107 18.42 -30.54 13.96
N GLY A 108 18.21 -29.51 13.12
CA GLY A 108 18.32 -29.60 11.67
C GLY A 108 17.14 -30.28 10.96
N SER A 109 16.03 -30.53 11.65
CA SER A 109 14.81 -31.11 11.07
C SER A 109 13.73 -30.04 10.88
N PHE A 110 13.97 -29.02 10.06
CA PHE A 110 12.97 -27.97 9.83
C PHE A 110 11.79 -28.51 9.00
N ASP A 111 10.60 -28.56 9.60
CA ASP A 111 9.38 -29.03 8.95
C ASP A 111 8.74 -27.90 8.13
N VAL A 112 9.25 -27.70 6.92
CA VAL A 112 8.76 -26.67 5.99
C VAL A 112 7.27 -26.87 5.68
N LEU A 113 6.81 -28.11 5.57
CA LEU A 113 5.42 -28.42 5.25
C LEU A 113 4.48 -27.94 6.36
N GLN A 114 4.83 -28.18 7.63
CA GLN A 114 4.04 -27.70 8.76
C GLN A 114 3.94 -26.16 8.77
N LEU A 115 5.04 -25.46 8.45
CA LEU A 115 5.04 -24.01 8.35
C LEU A 115 4.19 -23.51 7.18
N MET A 116 4.25 -24.16 6.02
CA MET A 116 3.39 -23.86 4.87
C MET A 116 1.91 -24.08 5.21
N GLY A 117 1.58 -25.21 5.84
CA GLY A 117 0.21 -25.52 6.26
C GLY A 117 -0.37 -24.47 7.18
N GLY A 118 0.37 -24.05 8.19
CA GLY A 118 -0.09 -22.95 9.05
C GLY A 118 -0.23 -21.63 8.28
N ALA A 119 0.68 -21.33 7.34
CA ALA A 119 0.65 -20.08 6.55
C ALA A 119 -0.57 -20.00 5.63
N SER A 120 -0.97 -21.14 5.07
CA SER A 120 -2.16 -21.28 4.22
C SER A 120 -3.46 -21.09 5.00
N VAL A 121 -3.57 -21.67 6.20
CA VAL A 121 -4.80 -21.60 7.02
C VAL A 121 -5.04 -20.19 7.57
N MET A 122 -3.99 -19.52 8.03
CA MET A 122 -4.13 -18.22 8.70
C MET A 122 -4.13 -17.03 7.75
N GLN A 123 -4.17 -17.25 6.43
CA GLN A 123 -4.00 -16.20 5.41
C GLN A 123 -2.84 -15.26 5.80
N HIS A 124 -1.62 -15.82 5.84
CA HIS A 124 -0.40 -15.26 6.45
C HIS A 124 -0.24 -15.64 7.94
N ILE A 125 0.60 -16.63 8.24
CA ILE A 125 1.14 -16.76 9.60
C ILE A 125 1.81 -15.42 9.94
N ILE A 126 1.22 -14.70 10.89
CA ILE A 126 1.98 -13.85 11.79
C ILE A 126 2.51 -14.82 12.84
N VAL A 127 3.80 -15.15 12.76
CA VAL A 127 4.43 -15.82 13.92
C VAL A 127 4.25 -14.82 15.06
N PRO A 128 3.61 -15.16 16.17
CA PRO A 128 3.36 -14.19 17.23
C PRO A 128 4.68 -13.50 17.64
N ASP A 129 4.67 -12.18 17.81
CA ASP A 129 5.87 -11.36 18.11
C ASP A 129 6.63 -11.86 19.36
N ASP A 130 5.93 -12.55 20.26
CA ASP A 130 6.46 -13.09 21.48
C ASP A 130 7.18 -14.45 21.37
N MET A 131 7.17 -15.09 20.20
CA MET A 131 7.87 -16.35 19.93
C MET A 131 9.40 -16.21 19.92
N GLY A 132 9.91 -14.99 19.98
CA GLY A 132 11.33 -14.72 19.79
C GLY A 132 11.76 -14.85 18.33
N PRO A 133 13.05 -14.64 18.05
CA PRO A 133 13.51 -14.65 16.69
C PRO A 133 13.71 -16.11 16.25
N LEU A 134 12.83 -16.60 15.39
CA LEU A 134 13.08 -17.85 14.67
C LEU A 134 14.35 -17.64 13.82
N ARG A 135 15.48 -18.19 14.28
CA ARG A 135 16.81 -18.05 13.65
C ARG A 135 17.43 -19.42 13.47
N PHE A 136 17.36 -19.94 12.25
CA PHE A 136 18.17 -21.07 11.82
C PHE A 136 19.29 -20.49 10.98
N GLU A 137 20.51 -20.88 11.33
CA GLU A 137 21.68 -20.72 10.49
C GLU A 137 22.39 -22.07 10.47
N SER A 138 22.68 -22.58 9.27
CA SER A 138 23.48 -23.79 9.15
C SER A 138 24.86 -23.58 9.79
N ALA A 139 25.27 -24.49 10.67
CA ALA A 139 26.61 -24.47 11.27
C ALA A 139 27.75 -24.57 10.24
N LYS A 140 27.41 -24.93 8.99
CA LYS A 140 28.32 -24.94 7.85
C LYS A 140 28.53 -23.56 7.23
N LEU A 141 27.97 -22.49 7.79
CA LEU A 141 28.16 -21.12 7.30
C LEU A 141 29.07 -20.32 8.23
N GLU A 142 29.86 -19.41 7.67
CA GLU A 142 30.52 -18.29 8.36
C GLU A 142 30.25 -16.98 7.66
N ARG A 143 30.14 -15.91 8.46
CA ARG A 143 30.29 -14.54 7.98
C ARG A 143 31.75 -14.26 7.67
N LYS A 144 32.02 -13.72 6.49
CA LYS A 144 33.38 -13.34 6.06
C LYS A 144 33.33 -12.01 5.30
N ALA A 145 34.30 -11.15 5.56
CA ALA A 145 34.52 -9.99 4.71
C ALA A 145 35.11 -10.43 3.36
N LEU A 146 34.42 -10.09 2.27
CA LEU A 146 34.77 -10.47 0.92
C LEU A 146 35.14 -9.23 0.09
N PRO A 147 36.32 -9.22 -0.56
CA PRO A 147 36.76 -8.08 -1.36
C PRO A 147 35.72 -7.69 -2.43
N GLY A 148 35.30 -6.42 -2.42
CA GLY A 148 34.33 -5.88 -3.38
C GLY A 148 32.86 -6.28 -3.14
N ARG A 149 32.57 -7.07 -2.10
CA ARG A 149 31.20 -7.52 -1.75
C ARG A 149 30.77 -7.21 -0.33
N GLY A 150 31.67 -6.65 0.49
CA GLY A 150 31.34 -6.35 1.89
C GLY A 150 31.35 -7.62 2.75
N GLN A 151 30.33 -7.81 3.59
CA GLN A 151 30.17 -9.03 4.37
C GLN A 151 29.37 -10.05 3.55
N GLY A 152 29.81 -11.30 3.52
CA GLY A 152 29.12 -12.39 2.85
C GLY A 152 29.09 -13.66 3.69
N LEU A 153 28.23 -14.62 3.32
CA LEU A 153 28.24 -15.96 3.89
C LEU A 153 29.10 -16.91 3.05
N VAL A 154 30.00 -17.64 3.70
CA VAL A 154 30.88 -18.63 3.07
C VAL A 154 30.66 -20.00 3.71
N ALA A 155 30.67 -21.06 2.91
CA ALA A 155 30.54 -22.42 3.39
C ALA A 155 31.84 -22.88 4.11
N LYS A 156 31.76 -23.26 5.38
CA LYS A 156 32.85 -23.90 6.15
C LYS A 156 33.08 -25.36 5.75
N ALA A 157 32.03 -26.00 5.27
CA ALA A 157 32.00 -27.41 4.89
C ALA A 157 31.11 -27.57 3.66
N ASN A 158 31.21 -28.72 2.98
CA ASN A 158 30.37 -29.00 1.83
C ASN A 158 28.89 -29.03 2.23
N ILE A 159 28.08 -28.29 1.47
CA ILE A 159 26.63 -28.18 1.62
C ILE A 159 26.01 -28.92 0.43
N ALA A 160 25.08 -29.83 0.73
CA ALA A 160 24.38 -30.59 -0.30
C ALA A 160 23.31 -29.73 -0.99
N GLU A 161 22.96 -30.08 -2.23
CA GLU A 161 21.79 -29.52 -2.90
C GLU A 161 20.52 -29.76 -2.06
N GLY A 162 19.66 -28.73 -1.98
CA GLY A 162 18.44 -28.72 -1.18
C GLY A 162 18.64 -28.59 0.33
N GLU A 163 19.88 -28.59 0.83
CA GLU A 163 20.16 -28.40 2.26
C GLU A 163 19.66 -27.03 2.72
N LEU A 164 19.02 -27.00 3.90
CA LEU A 164 18.55 -25.77 4.52
C LEU A 164 19.73 -24.93 4.99
N LEU A 165 19.74 -23.66 4.59
CA LEU A 165 20.81 -22.72 4.93
C LEU A 165 20.39 -21.78 6.05
N ILE A 166 19.25 -21.11 5.85
CA ILE A 166 18.75 -20.06 6.73
C ILE A 166 17.23 -20.22 6.84
N ALA A 167 16.70 -20.01 8.03
CA ALA A 167 15.29 -19.73 8.24
C ALA A 167 15.23 -18.58 9.25
N SER A 168 14.88 -17.38 8.78
CA SER A 168 14.93 -16.17 9.59
C SER A 168 13.57 -15.50 9.63
N ARG A 169 13.11 -15.18 10.82
CA ARG A 169 12.07 -14.17 11.03
C ARG A 169 12.65 -12.76 10.84
N PRO A 170 11.85 -11.74 10.43
CA PRO A 170 12.30 -10.37 10.46
C PRO A 170 12.63 -9.94 11.89
N ILE A 171 13.63 -9.07 12.00
CA ILE A 171 13.82 -8.20 13.16
C ILE A 171 12.59 -7.33 13.30
N GLU A 172 12.17 -6.66 12.22
CA GLU A 172 11.00 -5.78 12.16
C GLU A 172 10.33 -5.88 10.79
N LEU A 173 9.00 -5.74 10.72
CA LEU A 173 8.21 -5.91 9.49
C LEU A 173 7.00 -4.98 9.47
N ILE A 174 6.90 -4.17 8.42
CA ILE A 174 5.67 -3.45 8.06
C ILE A 174 4.83 -4.37 7.19
N ARG A 175 3.62 -4.66 7.65
CA ARG A 175 2.64 -5.44 6.90
C ARG A 175 1.63 -4.52 6.22
N PRO A 176 1.08 -4.92 5.07
CA PRO A 176 -0.09 -4.26 4.51
C PRO A 176 -1.24 -4.30 5.50
N GLY A 177 -1.79 -3.13 5.82
CA GLY A 177 -2.87 -2.97 6.79
C GLY A 177 -2.41 -2.69 8.21
N ASP A 178 -1.10 -2.66 8.48
CA ASP A 178 -0.61 -2.03 9.72
C ASP A 178 -1.03 -0.54 9.74
N GLN A 179 -1.25 0.04 10.94
CA GLN A 179 -1.77 1.41 11.09
C GLN A 179 -0.93 2.50 10.41
N ASP A 180 0.38 2.26 10.30
CA ASP A 180 1.37 3.15 9.66
C ASP A 180 1.69 2.72 8.22
N TRP A 181 1.03 1.68 7.70
CA TRP A 181 1.10 1.28 6.30
C TRP A 181 0.09 2.08 5.47
N GLN A 182 0.54 2.61 4.31
CA GLN A 182 -0.31 3.38 3.41
C GLN A 182 -0.48 2.70 2.05
N TYR A 183 -1.71 2.71 1.55
CA TYR A 183 -2.03 2.21 0.22
C TYR A 183 -1.34 3.09 -0.85
N HIS A 184 -0.56 2.47 -1.74
CA HIS A 184 0.37 3.12 -2.69
C HIS A 184 1.59 3.82 -2.09
N ALA A 185 1.99 3.51 -0.85
CA ALA A 185 3.28 3.94 -0.33
C ALA A 185 4.41 3.59 -1.32
N ASP A 186 5.23 4.58 -1.65
CA ASP A 186 6.49 4.30 -2.33
C ASP A 186 7.46 3.59 -1.38
N MET A 187 8.55 3.05 -1.93
CA MET A 187 9.55 2.37 -1.12
C MET A 187 10.20 3.29 -0.08
N ALA A 188 10.36 4.58 -0.39
CA ALA A 188 11.00 5.53 0.51
C ALA A 188 10.16 5.75 1.78
N PHE A 189 8.84 5.81 1.63
CA PHE A 189 7.91 5.86 2.76
C PHE A 189 8.01 4.61 3.64
N LEU A 190 7.97 3.42 3.04
CA LEU A 190 8.09 2.16 3.80
C LEU A 190 9.45 2.06 4.51
N GLU A 191 10.53 2.49 3.87
CA GLU A 191 11.87 2.54 4.48
C GLU A 191 11.89 3.48 5.69
N GLU A 192 11.24 4.65 5.60
CA GLU A 192 11.17 5.60 6.71
C GLU A 192 10.36 5.06 7.88
N VAL A 193 9.19 4.48 7.63
CA VAL A 193 8.36 3.85 8.68
C VAL A 193 9.14 2.73 9.37
N LEU A 194 9.84 1.88 8.60
CA LEU A 194 10.60 0.75 9.16
C LEU A 194 11.77 1.25 9.99
N THR A 195 12.42 2.33 9.54
CA THR A 195 13.48 3.02 10.28
C THR A 195 12.96 3.55 11.62
N ARG A 196 11.78 4.20 11.64
CA ARG A 196 11.16 4.72 12.88
C ARG A 196 10.82 3.60 13.87
N ARG A 197 10.24 2.49 13.40
CA ARG A 197 9.95 1.32 14.25
C ARG A 197 11.21 0.72 14.86
N LEU A 198 12.26 0.54 14.06
CA LEU A 198 13.56 0.05 14.53
C LEU A 198 14.21 1.02 15.51
N TYR A 199 14.13 2.33 15.24
CA TYR A 199 14.63 3.38 16.14
C TYR A 199 13.94 3.29 17.49
N GLN A 200 12.61 3.24 17.52
CA GLN A 200 11.84 3.11 18.75
C GLN A 200 12.23 1.85 19.53
N ARG A 201 12.37 0.70 18.86
CA ARG A 201 12.81 -0.55 19.50
C ARG A 201 14.23 -0.48 20.08
N CYS A 202 15.15 0.16 19.37
CA CYS A 202 16.50 0.40 19.87
C CYS A 202 16.48 1.32 21.11
N MET A 203 15.64 2.36 21.10
CA MET A 203 15.46 3.28 22.24
C MET A 203 14.82 2.59 23.45
N ASP A 204 13.94 1.61 23.22
CA ASP A 204 13.30 0.80 24.27
C ASP A 204 14.25 -0.23 24.92
N CYS A 205 15.56 -0.16 24.60
CA CYS A 205 16.64 -0.96 25.16
C CYS A 205 16.58 -2.45 24.83
N ASP A 206 16.06 -2.82 23.66
CA ASP A 206 16.25 -4.17 23.10
C ASP A 206 17.72 -4.32 22.65
N ALA A 207 18.59 -4.67 23.60
CA ALA A 207 20.04 -4.78 23.38
C ALA A 207 20.38 -5.75 22.24
N GLN A 208 19.60 -6.83 22.10
CA GLN A 208 19.78 -7.80 21.03
C GLN A 208 19.44 -7.19 19.68
N CYS A 209 18.33 -6.45 19.57
CA CYS A 209 17.98 -5.72 18.35
C CYS A 209 19.08 -4.73 17.94
N VAL A 210 19.62 -3.98 18.90
CA VAL A 210 20.73 -3.05 18.62
C VAL A 210 21.95 -3.82 18.08
N GLU A 211 22.40 -4.88 18.74
CA GLU A 211 23.53 -5.67 18.25
C GLU A 211 23.28 -6.26 16.85
N ASP A 212 22.08 -6.80 16.63
CA ASP A 212 21.68 -7.42 15.38
C ASP A 212 21.68 -6.40 14.23
N VAL A 213 20.99 -5.28 14.41
CA VAL A 213 20.85 -4.24 13.38
C VAL A 213 22.19 -3.56 13.10
N PHE A 214 23.02 -3.36 14.12
CA PHE A 214 24.34 -2.75 13.96
C PHE A 214 25.38 -3.66 13.31
N SER A 215 25.10 -4.97 13.26
CA SER A 215 25.91 -5.93 12.50
C SER A 215 25.66 -5.86 10.98
N LEU A 216 24.62 -5.14 10.54
CA LEU A 216 24.25 -5.00 9.13
C LEU A 216 24.95 -3.82 8.46
N PHE A 217 24.98 -3.85 7.12
CA PHE A 217 25.67 -2.85 6.30
C PHE A 217 24.86 -1.55 6.19
N ASP A 218 25.45 -0.40 6.50
CA ASP A 218 24.74 0.90 6.46
C ASP A 218 25.02 1.74 5.21
N GLY A 219 25.85 1.25 4.28
CA GLY A 219 26.27 2.00 3.08
C GLY A 219 27.53 2.85 3.25
N GLN A 220 28.02 3.08 4.48
CA GLN A 220 29.14 4.01 4.73
C GLN A 220 30.51 3.32 4.83
N GLY A 221 30.60 2.01 4.55
CA GLY A 221 31.87 1.26 4.65
C GLY A 221 32.44 1.20 6.08
N HIS A 222 31.69 1.64 7.09
CA HIS A 222 32.11 1.72 8.48
C HIS A 222 31.85 0.44 9.29
N GLY A 223 31.52 -0.67 8.63
CA GLY A 223 31.09 -1.95 9.22
C GLY A 223 32.06 -2.63 10.20
N ALA A 224 33.19 -1.99 10.55
CA ALA A 224 34.11 -2.46 11.59
C ALA A 224 34.52 -1.42 12.64
N ARG A 225 34.15 -0.13 12.53
CA ARG A 225 34.69 0.93 13.43
C ARG A 225 33.71 1.51 14.44
N TRP A 226 32.41 1.25 14.31
CA TRP A 226 31.47 1.61 15.35
C TRP A 226 31.25 0.39 16.25
N THR A 227 32.26 0.08 17.07
CA THR A 227 31.99 -0.55 18.36
C THR A 227 31.65 0.60 19.29
N PRO A 228 30.42 0.70 19.82
CA PRO A 228 30.17 1.72 20.83
C PRO A 228 31.02 1.33 22.04
N HIS A 229 32.18 1.99 22.18
CA HIS A 229 33.20 1.67 23.18
C HIS A 229 32.69 1.81 24.63
N THR A 230 31.44 2.24 24.81
CA THR A 230 30.71 2.40 26.06
C THR A 230 29.76 1.24 26.40
N TRP A 231 29.55 0.25 25.54
CA TRP A 231 28.58 -0.84 25.79
C TRP A 231 29.19 -2.08 26.45
N ARG A 232 30.51 -2.12 26.64
CA ARG A 232 31.24 -3.26 27.23
C ARG A 232 31.56 -3.11 28.73
N SER A 233 30.99 -2.14 29.44
CA SER A 233 31.04 -2.19 30.90
C SER A 233 30.02 -3.20 31.40
N ASP A 234 30.42 -4.07 32.33
CA ASP A 234 29.56 -5.06 33.00
C ASP A 234 28.30 -4.44 33.67
N ASP A 235 28.21 -3.11 33.70
CA ASP A 235 27.03 -2.31 34.05
C ASP A 235 26.07 -2.10 32.86
N PHE A 236 25.40 -3.17 32.40
CA PHE A 236 24.30 -3.12 31.41
C PHE A 236 23.04 -2.36 31.89
N ALA A 237 23.13 -1.62 33.00
CA ALA A 237 22.01 -0.93 33.65
C ALA A 237 21.92 0.57 33.33
N LEU A 238 22.84 1.13 32.54
CA LEU A 238 22.79 2.54 32.18
C LEU A 238 21.97 2.73 30.89
N PRO A 239 20.83 3.44 30.93
CA PRO A 239 20.11 3.82 29.71
C PRO A 239 21.02 4.66 28.81
N MET A 240 20.82 4.56 27.49
CA MET A 240 21.58 5.35 26.51
C MET A 240 21.70 6.82 26.96
N PRO A 241 22.90 7.42 26.91
CA PRO A 241 23.08 8.81 27.31
C PRO A 241 22.12 9.71 26.50
N GLN A 242 21.18 10.33 27.22
CA GLN A 242 19.96 10.99 26.72
C GLN A 242 20.16 12.22 25.81
N GLY A 243 21.32 12.44 25.20
CA GLY A 243 21.58 13.67 24.43
C GLY A 243 22.49 13.56 23.22
N ALA A 244 23.05 12.39 22.90
CA ALA A 244 24.03 12.28 21.82
C ALA A 244 23.67 11.25 20.72
N ALA A 245 22.61 10.45 20.91
CA ALA A 245 22.39 9.26 20.09
C ALA A 245 21.18 9.32 19.14
N GLY A 246 20.30 10.33 19.21
CA GLY A 246 19.03 10.31 18.47
C GLY A 246 19.21 10.33 16.95
N ASP A 247 19.72 11.42 16.41
CA ASP A 247 19.80 11.61 14.96
C ASP A 247 20.85 10.70 14.30
N GLU A 248 21.98 10.45 14.96
CA GLU A 248 23.02 9.56 14.43
C GLU A 248 22.54 8.10 14.36
N LEU A 249 21.83 7.62 15.40
CA LEU A 249 21.19 6.30 15.38
C LEU A 249 20.16 6.23 14.26
N PHE A 250 19.27 7.24 14.15
CA PHE A 250 18.23 7.25 13.13
C PHE A 250 18.82 7.25 11.71
N LEU A 251 19.83 8.08 11.45
CA LEU A 251 20.52 8.14 10.15
C LEU A 251 21.21 6.82 9.81
N ARG A 252 21.84 6.18 10.81
CA ARG A 252 22.43 4.85 10.60
C ARG A 252 21.38 3.79 10.33
N LEU A 253 20.30 3.76 11.12
CA LEU A 253 19.19 2.82 10.91
C LEU A 253 18.58 3.00 9.53
N ARG A 254 18.44 4.24 9.05
CA ARG A 254 18.00 4.53 7.69
C ARG A 254 18.95 3.92 6.65
N GLY A 255 20.26 4.04 6.88
CA GLY A 255 21.28 3.37 6.07
C GLY A 255 21.12 1.84 6.09
N VAL A 256 20.94 1.25 7.27
CA VAL A 256 20.74 -0.21 7.40
C VAL A 256 19.47 -0.65 6.68
N VAL A 257 18.33 0.01 6.90
CA VAL A 257 17.07 -0.32 6.25
C VAL A 257 17.20 -0.25 4.73
N LYS A 258 17.76 0.84 4.20
CA LYS A 258 17.93 1.04 2.77
C LYS A 258 18.73 -0.07 2.06
N HIS A 259 19.74 -0.64 2.73
CA HIS A 259 20.64 -1.63 2.12
C HIS A 259 20.37 -3.08 2.53
N ASN A 260 19.46 -3.33 3.48
CA ASN A 260 19.24 -4.68 4.01
C ASN A 260 17.76 -5.06 4.10
N ALA A 261 16.82 -4.11 3.97
CA ALA A 261 15.41 -4.44 4.01
C ALA A 261 14.99 -5.22 2.74
N HIS A 262 14.10 -6.18 2.92
CA HIS A 262 13.54 -6.97 1.81
C HIS A 262 12.04 -6.69 1.68
N ARG A 263 11.57 -6.62 0.44
CA ARG A 263 10.12 -6.55 0.18
C ARG A 263 9.46 -7.84 0.67
N TRP A 264 8.44 -7.69 1.50
CA TRP A 264 7.66 -8.82 1.99
C TRP A 264 6.43 -9.05 1.10
N PRO A 265 6.23 -10.27 0.58
CA PRO A 265 5.11 -10.58 -0.31
C PRO A 265 3.81 -10.82 0.47
N GLY A 266 3.37 -9.87 1.29
CA GLY A 266 2.09 -9.95 2.03
C GLY A 266 0.88 -9.52 1.20
N LYS A 267 -0.34 -9.92 1.59
CA LYS A 267 -1.58 -9.28 1.13
C LYS A 267 -2.12 -8.39 2.22
N HIS A 268 -2.87 -7.36 1.82
CA HIS A 268 -3.68 -6.60 2.74
C HIS A 268 -4.82 -7.49 3.27
N PRO A 269 -5.11 -7.51 4.59
CA PRO A 269 -6.14 -8.38 5.15
C PRO A 269 -7.54 -8.09 4.57
N THR A 270 -7.81 -6.83 4.20
CA THR A 270 -9.11 -6.42 3.65
C THR A 270 -9.10 -6.16 2.14
N SER A 271 -7.93 -6.17 1.49
CA SER A 271 -7.84 -5.88 0.05
C SER A 271 -7.19 -7.05 -0.68
N ASN A 272 -7.84 -7.51 -1.75
CA ASN A 272 -7.25 -8.50 -2.65
C ASN A 272 -6.07 -7.94 -3.47
N LEU A 273 -5.80 -6.64 -3.35
CA LEU A 273 -4.74 -5.98 -4.08
C LEU A 273 -3.40 -6.30 -3.40
N PRO A 274 -2.41 -6.76 -4.19
CA PRO A 274 -1.09 -7.05 -3.69
C PRO A 274 -0.45 -5.74 -3.22
N ALA A 275 -0.12 -5.69 -1.95
CA ALA A 275 0.53 -4.55 -1.34
C ALA A 275 1.84 -5.09 -0.77
N PRO A 276 3.01 -4.75 -1.31
CA PRO A 276 4.24 -5.24 -0.71
C PRO A 276 4.43 -4.59 0.67
N GLY A 277 4.73 -5.42 1.68
CA GLY A 277 5.29 -4.95 2.94
C GLY A 277 6.80 -4.74 2.83
N LEU A 278 7.42 -4.28 3.90
CA LEU A 278 8.87 -4.13 4.00
C LEU A 278 9.35 -4.63 5.36
N GLY A 279 10.34 -5.52 5.36
CA GLY A 279 10.93 -6.02 6.60
C GLY A 279 12.45 -5.99 6.59
N LEU A 280 13.03 -6.09 7.77
CA LEU A 280 14.47 -6.25 7.96
C LEU A 280 14.73 -7.61 8.61
N TRP A 281 15.59 -8.43 8.02
CA TRP A 281 16.02 -9.71 8.58
C TRP A 281 17.50 -9.66 8.94
N LEU A 282 17.96 -10.51 9.87
CA LEU A 282 19.36 -10.49 10.31
C LEU A 282 20.31 -11.18 9.32
N TRP A 283 19.94 -12.37 8.87
CA TRP A 283 20.84 -13.24 8.09
C TRP A 283 20.68 -13.14 6.58
N PRO A 284 19.46 -13.03 6.01
CA PRO A 284 19.28 -12.86 4.58
C PRO A 284 20.13 -11.76 3.93
N PRO A 285 20.30 -10.56 4.53
CA PRO A 285 21.13 -9.52 3.93
C PRO A 285 22.63 -9.86 3.85
N MET A 286 23.09 -10.92 4.53
CA MET A 286 24.48 -11.39 4.44
C MET A 286 24.72 -12.33 3.25
N ILE A 287 23.67 -12.78 2.56
CA ILE A 287 23.83 -13.50 1.29
C ILE A 287 24.07 -12.45 0.23
N ASN A 288 25.18 -12.54 -0.50
CA ASN A 288 25.52 -11.56 -1.53
C ASN A 288 24.81 -11.84 -2.86
N HIS A 289 24.77 -10.80 -3.70
CA HIS A 289 24.25 -10.93 -5.05
C HIS A 289 25.14 -11.83 -5.91
N ALA A 290 24.58 -12.90 -6.46
CA ALA A 290 25.19 -13.70 -7.51
C ALA A 290 25.31 -12.86 -8.78
N THR A 291 26.52 -12.40 -9.11
CA THR A 291 26.78 -11.80 -10.41
C THR A 291 26.79 -12.87 -11.49
N GLU A 292 26.57 -12.50 -12.75
CA GLU A 292 26.69 -13.49 -13.84
C GLU A 292 28.11 -14.07 -13.96
N SER A 293 29.13 -13.32 -13.50
CA SER A 293 30.50 -13.84 -13.45
C SER A 293 30.70 -14.94 -12.40
N ASP A 294 29.82 -15.02 -11.39
CA ASP A 294 29.78 -16.12 -10.44
C ASP A 294 29.04 -17.35 -10.98
N GLY A 295 28.34 -17.20 -12.11
CA GLY A 295 27.46 -18.20 -12.67
C GLY A 295 26.07 -18.19 -12.04
N MET A 296 25.49 -19.38 -11.87
CA MET A 296 24.14 -19.54 -11.33
C MET A 296 24.14 -19.31 -9.81
N PRO A 297 23.10 -18.66 -9.25
CA PRO A 297 22.94 -18.56 -7.81
C PRO A 297 22.89 -19.99 -7.22
N ASN A 298 23.66 -20.21 -6.16
CA ASN A 298 23.78 -21.52 -5.51
C ASN A 298 22.84 -21.67 -4.31
N CYS A 299 22.03 -20.66 -4.03
CA CYS A 299 20.88 -20.75 -3.15
C CYS A 299 19.67 -19.97 -3.71
N ALA A 300 18.51 -20.24 -3.15
CA ALA A 300 17.28 -19.50 -3.42
C ALA A 300 16.51 -19.30 -2.11
N HIS A 301 15.57 -18.37 -2.12
CA HIS A 301 14.67 -18.14 -0.99
C HIS A 301 13.18 -18.16 -1.33
N VAL A 302 12.38 -18.40 -0.30
CA VAL A 302 10.92 -18.23 -0.26
C VAL A 302 10.48 -17.58 1.05
N PHE A 303 9.28 -17.00 1.05
CA PHE A 303 8.63 -16.49 2.25
C PHE A 303 7.49 -17.42 2.68
N ILE A 304 7.52 -17.85 3.93
CA ILE A 304 6.44 -18.64 4.54
C ILE A 304 5.92 -17.87 5.75
N GLY A 305 4.81 -17.15 5.56
CA GLY A 305 4.42 -16.09 6.48
C GLY A 305 5.44 -14.95 6.45
N ASP A 306 5.90 -14.51 7.62
CA ASP A 306 7.02 -13.56 7.77
C ASP A 306 8.40 -14.23 7.78
N VAL A 307 8.49 -15.57 7.76
CA VAL A 307 9.76 -16.29 7.78
C VAL A 307 10.35 -16.37 6.37
N MET A 308 11.60 -15.92 6.22
CA MET A 308 12.38 -16.07 5.00
C MET A 308 13.27 -17.31 5.10
N ILE A 309 13.15 -18.23 4.14
CA ILE A 309 13.84 -19.51 4.15
C ILE A 309 14.76 -19.59 2.93
N PHE A 310 16.02 -19.98 3.15
CA PHE A 310 17.01 -20.24 2.10
C PHE A 310 17.39 -21.72 2.07
N ARG A 311 17.45 -22.27 0.86
CA ARG A 311 18.02 -23.60 0.59
C ARG A 311 19.08 -23.51 -0.51
N ALA A 312 20.06 -24.39 -0.45
CA ALA A 312 21.03 -24.54 -1.53
C ALA A 312 20.33 -25.09 -2.79
N THR A 313 20.50 -24.44 -3.93
CA THR A 313 19.96 -24.88 -5.24
C THR A 313 20.95 -25.74 -6.01
N ALA A 314 22.19 -25.80 -5.54
CA ALA A 314 23.26 -26.63 -6.05
C ALA A 314 24.22 -26.98 -4.90
N PRO A 315 25.07 -28.01 -5.04
CA PRO A 315 26.10 -28.28 -4.05
C PRO A 315 27.06 -27.09 -3.89
N ILE A 316 27.32 -26.67 -2.64
CA ILE A 316 28.24 -25.56 -2.32
C ILE A 316 29.47 -26.15 -1.64
N GLN A 317 30.65 -25.95 -2.23
CA GLN A 317 31.89 -26.50 -1.69
C GLN A 317 32.40 -25.67 -0.50
N ALA A 318 33.14 -26.30 0.41
CA ALA A 318 33.84 -25.57 1.47
C ALA A 318 34.73 -24.47 0.88
N GLY A 319 34.64 -23.26 1.43
CA GLY A 319 35.30 -22.04 0.98
C GLY A 319 34.53 -21.25 -0.08
N GLN A 320 33.45 -21.80 -0.65
CA GLN A 320 32.62 -21.09 -1.64
C GLN A 320 31.62 -20.15 -0.94
N GLU A 321 31.38 -19.00 -1.56
CA GLU A 321 30.37 -18.03 -1.12
C GLU A 321 28.96 -18.54 -1.41
N VAL A 322 28.02 -18.24 -0.51
CA VAL A 322 26.59 -18.47 -0.69
C VAL A 322 25.99 -17.24 -1.36
N LEU A 323 25.38 -17.46 -2.52
CA LEU A 323 24.96 -16.40 -3.44
C LEU A 323 23.50 -16.60 -3.87
N ASP A 324 22.72 -15.52 -3.84
CA ASP A 324 21.36 -15.42 -4.39
C ASP A 324 21.28 -14.18 -5.30
N ARG A 325 20.26 -14.06 -6.16
CA ARG A 325 20.05 -12.85 -6.96
C ARG A 325 19.11 -11.87 -6.26
N TYR A 326 19.62 -10.71 -5.86
CA TYR A 326 18.81 -9.65 -5.23
C TYR A 326 17.65 -9.18 -6.09
N SER A 327 17.85 -9.06 -7.40
CA SER A 327 16.80 -8.69 -8.33
C SER A 327 16.24 -9.92 -9.04
N THR A 328 14.95 -9.86 -9.34
CA THR A 328 14.36 -10.75 -10.32
C THR A 328 14.65 -10.19 -11.71
N PRO A 329 14.90 -11.03 -12.73
CA PRO A 329 14.89 -10.61 -14.13
C PRO A 329 13.54 -10.01 -14.55
N LEU A 330 12.51 -10.16 -13.71
CA LEU A 330 11.17 -9.61 -13.87
C LEU A 330 11.09 -8.10 -13.61
N ALA A 331 12.17 -7.45 -13.17
CA ALA A 331 12.22 -5.99 -13.21
C ALA A 331 12.20 -5.55 -14.68
N ASP A 332 11.23 -4.71 -15.05
CA ASP A 332 10.99 -4.28 -16.44
C ASP A 332 12.18 -3.55 -17.09
N HIS A 333 13.16 -3.16 -16.26
CA HIS A 333 14.26 -2.27 -16.60
C HIS A 333 15.57 -2.72 -15.95
N PHE A 334 16.64 -2.75 -16.75
CA PHE A 334 18.01 -3.00 -16.27
C PHE A 334 18.43 -1.98 -15.22
N GLU A 335 17.97 -0.74 -15.38
CA GLU A 335 18.23 0.40 -14.52
C GLU A 335 17.86 0.12 -13.07
N PHE A 336 16.77 -0.62 -12.83
CA PHE A 336 16.37 -0.98 -11.47
C PHE A 336 17.41 -1.91 -10.81
N THR A 337 17.81 -2.97 -11.52
CA THR A 337 18.84 -3.90 -11.01
C THR A 337 20.16 -3.19 -10.81
N LEU A 338 20.61 -2.41 -11.79
CA LEU A 338 21.86 -1.66 -11.69
C LEU A 338 21.83 -0.61 -10.58
N HIS A 339 20.71 0.09 -10.39
CA HIS A 339 20.53 1.01 -9.28
C HIS A 339 20.58 0.29 -7.94
N THR A 340 19.92 -0.87 -7.81
CA THR A 340 20.01 -1.71 -6.60
C THR A 340 21.45 -2.14 -6.35
N LEU A 341 22.16 -2.67 -7.34
CA LEU A 341 23.56 -3.09 -7.18
C LEU A 341 24.46 -1.90 -6.79
N ALA A 342 24.33 -0.77 -7.50
CA ALA A 342 25.08 0.45 -7.21
C ALA A 342 24.80 0.99 -5.81
N ALA A 343 23.54 0.93 -5.34
CA ALA A 343 23.18 1.31 -3.99
C ALA A 343 23.88 0.42 -2.95
N HIS A 344 24.12 -0.86 -3.24
CA HIS A 344 24.88 -1.76 -2.38
C HIS A 344 26.41 -1.66 -2.59
N GLY A 345 26.88 -0.69 -3.37
CA GLY A 345 28.30 -0.57 -3.72
C GLY A 345 28.84 -1.73 -4.57
N MET A 346 27.95 -2.50 -5.19
CA MET A 346 28.30 -3.62 -6.07
C MET A 346 28.23 -3.18 -7.53
N ARG A 347 29.03 -3.85 -8.36
CA ARG A 347 28.97 -3.74 -9.82
C ARG A 347 28.92 -5.14 -10.40
N ASP A 348 28.01 -5.35 -11.34
CA ASP A 348 27.97 -6.56 -12.15
C ASP A 348 28.33 -6.17 -13.59
N PRO A 349 29.57 -6.45 -14.04
CA PRO A 349 30.02 -6.09 -15.38
C PRO A 349 29.18 -6.69 -16.49
N VAL A 350 28.53 -7.84 -16.26
CA VAL A 350 27.68 -8.50 -17.26
C VAL A 350 26.33 -7.81 -17.35
N TYR A 351 25.72 -7.45 -16.22
CA TYR A 351 24.51 -6.62 -16.21
C TYR A 351 24.78 -5.20 -16.75
N GLU A 352 25.92 -4.60 -16.43
CA GLU A 352 26.32 -3.29 -16.98
C GLU A 352 26.55 -3.38 -18.49
N ALA A 353 27.27 -4.41 -18.96
CA ALA A 353 27.47 -4.64 -20.38
C ALA A 353 26.16 -5.01 -21.10
N ALA A 354 25.27 -5.76 -20.45
CA ALA A 354 23.93 -6.01 -20.97
C ALA A 354 23.20 -4.66 -21.10
N ALA A 355 23.00 -3.92 -20.01
CA ALA A 355 22.32 -2.64 -20.01
C ALA A 355 22.88 -1.66 -21.05
N ALA A 356 24.21 -1.53 -21.15
CA ALA A 356 24.86 -0.70 -22.16
C ALA A 356 24.54 -1.17 -23.59
N ARG A 357 24.57 -2.48 -23.86
CA ARG A 357 24.16 -3.04 -25.18
C ARG A 357 22.70 -2.71 -25.52
N TRP A 358 21.80 -2.69 -24.51
CA TRP A 358 20.39 -2.37 -24.70
C TRP A 358 20.14 -0.84 -24.80
N GLN A 359 20.91 0.00 -24.11
CA GLN A 359 20.80 1.47 -24.16
C GLN A 359 21.45 2.09 -25.41
N GLU A 360 22.54 1.53 -25.95
CA GLU A 360 23.24 2.02 -27.15
C GLU A 360 22.49 1.77 -28.48
N GLY A 361 21.16 1.58 -28.45
CA GLY A 361 20.33 1.49 -29.65
C GLY A 361 20.54 0.23 -30.50
N GLY A 362 21.00 -0.87 -29.89
CA GLY A 362 21.03 -2.19 -30.52
C GLY A 362 22.27 -2.51 -31.37
N ALA A 363 23.23 -1.59 -31.54
CA ALA A 363 24.41 -1.79 -32.39
C ALA A 363 25.33 -2.96 -31.95
N LYS A 364 25.17 -3.45 -30.71
CA LYS A 364 25.93 -4.60 -30.15
C LYS A 364 25.04 -5.80 -29.77
N LEU A 365 23.74 -5.76 -30.06
CA LEU A 365 22.86 -6.92 -29.91
C LEU A 365 22.99 -7.81 -31.15
N SER A 366 22.73 -9.11 -31.00
CA SER A 366 22.41 -9.95 -32.17
C SER A 366 21.25 -9.31 -32.93
N ASN A 367 21.25 -9.42 -34.27
CA ASN A 367 20.20 -8.84 -35.11
C ASN A 367 18.78 -9.22 -34.64
N GLU A 368 18.61 -10.45 -34.15
CA GLU A 368 17.36 -11.01 -33.65
C GLU A 368 16.85 -10.26 -32.40
N LYS A 369 17.73 -10.01 -31.41
CA LYS A 369 17.41 -9.26 -30.18
C LYS A 369 17.13 -7.79 -30.44
N ALA A 370 17.87 -7.15 -31.35
CA ALA A 370 17.60 -5.78 -31.75
C ALA A 370 16.20 -5.65 -32.38
N GLN A 371 15.84 -6.58 -33.27
CA GLN A 371 14.51 -6.63 -33.88
C GLN A 371 13.40 -6.93 -32.87
N LEU A 372 13.66 -7.76 -31.85
CA LEU A 372 12.71 -7.99 -30.75
C LEU A 372 12.41 -6.69 -30.00
N VAL A 373 13.43 -5.90 -29.62
CA VAL A 373 13.24 -4.61 -28.94
C VAL A 373 12.43 -3.65 -29.78
N GLU A 374 12.80 -3.50 -31.05
CA GLU A 374 12.14 -2.57 -31.96
C GLU A 374 10.65 -2.92 -32.09
N THR A 375 10.34 -4.21 -32.28
CA THR A 375 8.97 -4.72 -32.38
C THR A 375 8.22 -4.51 -31.07
N LEU A 376 8.82 -4.86 -29.93
CA LEU A 376 8.25 -4.69 -28.60
C LEU A 376 7.93 -3.21 -28.31
N THR A 377 8.89 -2.30 -28.51
CA THR A 377 8.71 -0.86 -28.27
C THR A 377 7.70 -0.23 -29.23
N SER A 378 7.56 -0.77 -30.45
CA SER A 378 6.48 -0.36 -31.35
C SER A 378 5.10 -0.72 -30.80
N ILE A 379 4.95 -1.95 -30.30
CA ILE A 379 3.70 -2.44 -29.71
C ILE A 379 3.38 -1.73 -28.39
N GLU A 380 4.35 -1.57 -27.48
CA GLU A 380 4.17 -0.86 -26.20
C GLU A 380 3.70 0.59 -26.39
N ARG A 381 4.17 1.27 -27.45
CA ARG A 381 3.69 2.63 -27.81
C ARG A 381 2.23 2.67 -28.25
N LYS A 382 1.69 1.56 -28.78
CA LYS A 382 0.28 1.44 -29.20
C LYS A 382 -0.62 1.00 -28.05
N VAL A 383 -0.14 0.06 -27.24
CA VAL A 383 -0.81 -0.45 -26.04
C VAL A 383 -0.64 0.56 -24.91
N THR A 384 -1.25 1.74 -25.09
CA THR A 384 -1.40 2.73 -24.02
C THR A 384 -2.53 2.33 -23.08
N TRP A 385 -2.57 2.95 -21.90
CA TRP A 385 -3.66 2.78 -20.94
C TRP A 385 -5.05 3.07 -21.54
N SER A 386 -5.14 3.90 -22.57
CA SER A 386 -6.38 4.25 -23.27
C SER A 386 -6.79 3.28 -24.38
N ASN A 387 -5.82 2.61 -25.02
CA ASN A 387 -6.05 1.84 -26.24
C ASN A 387 -6.13 0.33 -26.00
N GLY A 388 -5.50 -0.16 -24.91
CA GLY A 388 -5.43 -1.57 -24.59
C GLY A 388 -4.73 -2.42 -25.66
N VAL A 389 -4.75 -3.74 -25.48
CA VAL A 389 -4.13 -4.71 -26.40
C VAL A 389 -4.86 -4.87 -27.74
N HIS A 390 -6.12 -4.42 -27.82
CA HIS A 390 -6.94 -4.48 -29.04
C HIS A 390 -6.40 -3.61 -30.18
N SER A 391 -5.53 -2.65 -29.87
CA SER A 391 -4.86 -1.80 -30.86
C SER A 391 -3.78 -2.53 -31.67
N VAL A 392 -3.34 -3.70 -31.22
CA VAL A 392 -2.36 -4.55 -31.90
C VAL A 392 -3.07 -5.37 -32.97
N VAL A 393 -2.50 -5.46 -34.17
CA VAL A 393 -3.03 -6.29 -35.27
C VAL A 393 -2.29 -7.63 -35.39
N LEU A 394 -2.93 -8.62 -36.03
CA LEU A 394 -2.36 -9.98 -36.17
C LEU A 394 -0.92 -10.01 -36.71
N PRO A 395 -0.56 -9.27 -37.79
CA PRO A 395 0.83 -9.25 -38.26
C PRO A 395 1.86 -8.75 -37.24
N GLU A 396 1.47 -7.85 -36.33
CA GLU A 396 2.36 -7.33 -35.28
C GLU A 396 2.56 -8.35 -34.18
N TYR A 397 1.50 -9.06 -33.81
CA TYR A 397 1.59 -10.21 -32.91
C TYR A 397 2.49 -11.31 -33.48
N GLU A 398 2.28 -11.70 -34.74
CA GLU A 398 3.12 -12.70 -35.42
C GLU A 398 4.58 -12.25 -35.49
N ALA A 399 4.83 -10.98 -35.80
CA ALA A 399 6.17 -10.42 -35.77
C ALA A 399 6.79 -10.52 -34.36
N LEU A 400 6.08 -10.07 -33.31
CA LEU A 400 6.59 -10.16 -31.93
C LEU A 400 6.90 -11.60 -31.53
N ARG A 401 6.00 -12.53 -31.86
CA ARG A 401 6.11 -13.96 -31.59
C ARG A 401 7.35 -14.57 -32.24
N ASP A 402 7.53 -14.31 -33.52
CA ASP A 402 8.60 -14.89 -34.31
C ASP A 402 9.95 -14.27 -33.94
N ARG A 403 9.99 -12.95 -33.66
CA ARG A 403 11.18 -12.28 -33.11
C ARG A 403 11.55 -12.79 -31.73
N TYR A 404 10.58 -13.03 -30.84
CA TYR A 404 10.84 -13.63 -29.53
C TYR A 404 11.45 -15.02 -29.71
N LYS A 405 10.85 -15.90 -30.53
CA LYS A 405 11.39 -17.25 -30.77
C LYS A 405 12.81 -17.22 -31.36
N ALA A 406 13.09 -16.29 -32.27
CA ALA A 406 14.43 -16.12 -32.83
C ALA A 406 15.45 -15.58 -31.81
N ALA A 407 15.02 -14.71 -30.90
CA ALA A 407 15.87 -14.14 -29.85
C ALA A 407 16.08 -15.11 -28.66
N ALA A 408 15.09 -15.97 -28.37
CA ALA A 408 15.06 -16.86 -27.22
C ALA A 408 15.94 -18.12 -27.35
N VAL A 409 16.80 -18.20 -28.38
CA VAL A 409 17.78 -19.28 -28.56
C VAL A 409 18.68 -19.40 -27.33
N THR A 410 19.21 -20.61 -27.08
CA THR A 410 20.08 -20.90 -25.93
C THR A 410 21.09 -19.77 -25.70
N PRO A 411 21.15 -19.20 -24.47
CA PRO A 411 22.03 -18.08 -24.17
C PRO A 411 23.45 -18.42 -24.59
N THR A 412 24.08 -17.53 -25.36
CA THR A 412 25.51 -17.66 -25.62
C THR A 412 26.29 -17.28 -24.35
N ALA A 413 27.52 -17.78 -24.20
CA ALA A 413 28.33 -17.49 -23.02
C ALA A 413 28.48 -15.96 -22.84
N GLY A 414 28.05 -15.43 -21.69
CA GLY A 414 28.06 -13.98 -21.39
C GLY A 414 26.76 -13.22 -21.71
N GLU A 415 25.67 -13.92 -22.04
CA GLU A 415 24.32 -13.37 -22.10
C GLU A 415 23.47 -13.76 -20.89
N LEU A 416 22.56 -12.86 -20.51
CA LEU A 416 21.58 -13.18 -19.46
C LEU A 416 20.66 -14.32 -19.92
N PRO A 417 20.36 -15.31 -19.06
CA PRO A 417 19.38 -16.35 -19.37
C PRO A 417 17.98 -15.81 -19.68
N LEU A 418 17.64 -14.66 -19.10
CA LEU A 418 16.38 -13.97 -19.32
C LEU A 418 16.62 -12.46 -19.16
N ALA A 419 16.54 -11.72 -20.27
CA ALA A 419 16.69 -10.27 -20.24
C ALA A 419 15.32 -9.58 -19.99
N PRO A 420 15.27 -8.40 -19.35
CA PRO A 420 14.02 -7.65 -19.14
C PRO A 420 13.15 -7.49 -20.39
N PRO A 421 13.68 -7.23 -21.60
CA PRO A 421 12.84 -7.13 -22.79
C PRO A 421 12.22 -8.46 -23.24
N GLU A 422 12.87 -9.59 -22.97
CA GLU A 422 12.29 -10.92 -23.22
C GLU A 422 11.12 -11.19 -22.26
N VAL A 423 11.24 -10.77 -20.99
CA VAL A 423 10.13 -10.84 -20.02
C VAL A 423 8.95 -9.99 -20.48
N ARG A 424 9.20 -8.74 -20.88
CA ARG A 424 8.15 -7.84 -21.39
C ARG A 424 7.48 -8.39 -22.65
N ALA A 425 8.28 -8.98 -23.56
CA ALA A 425 7.74 -9.65 -24.75
C ALA A 425 6.85 -10.83 -24.39
N LEU A 426 7.29 -11.72 -23.49
CA LEU A 426 6.49 -12.85 -23.01
C LEU A 426 5.18 -12.43 -22.36
N ASN A 427 5.17 -11.32 -21.63
CA ASN A 427 3.95 -10.76 -21.03
C ASN A 427 2.94 -10.35 -22.09
N LEU A 428 3.38 -9.60 -23.10
CA LEU A 428 2.50 -9.22 -24.21
C LEU A 428 2.07 -10.44 -25.01
N LEU A 429 2.96 -11.40 -25.26
CA LEU A 429 2.63 -12.63 -25.99
C LEU A 429 1.60 -13.49 -25.26
N CYS A 430 1.58 -13.50 -23.93
CA CYS A 430 0.54 -14.18 -23.16
C CYS A 430 -0.85 -13.60 -23.46
N VAL A 431 -0.97 -12.27 -23.43
CA VAL A 431 -2.27 -11.59 -23.66
C VAL A 431 -2.67 -11.63 -25.14
N LEU A 432 -1.75 -11.30 -26.04
CA LEU A 432 -1.99 -11.30 -27.49
C LEU A 432 -2.20 -12.72 -28.02
N GLY A 433 -1.50 -13.72 -27.47
CA GLY A 433 -1.70 -15.12 -27.81
C GLY A 433 -3.11 -15.59 -27.49
N PHE A 434 -3.70 -15.15 -26.38
CA PHE A 434 -5.12 -15.40 -26.12
C PHE A 434 -6.01 -14.79 -27.20
N GLN A 435 -5.75 -13.51 -27.55
CA GLN A 435 -6.55 -12.77 -28.53
C GLN A 435 -6.50 -13.39 -29.94
N PHE A 436 -5.32 -13.83 -30.40
CA PHE A 436 -5.11 -14.25 -31.79
C PHE A 436 -5.08 -15.77 -32.00
N GLU A 437 -4.60 -16.54 -31.02
CA GLU A 437 -4.44 -18.00 -31.12
C GLU A 437 -5.28 -18.78 -30.10
N GLY A 438 -5.95 -18.07 -29.18
CA GLY A 438 -6.83 -18.64 -28.17
C GLY A 438 -6.12 -19.05 -26.88
N ARG A 439 -6.91 -19.64 -25.98
CA ARG A 439 -6.52 -19.96 -24.60
C ARG A 439 -5.25 -20.80 -24.48
N CYS A 440 -5.10 -21.84 -25.30
CA CYS A 440 -3.96 -22.75 -25.24
C CYS A 440 -2.63 -22.02 -25.51
N ALA A 441 -2.58 -21.11 -26.48
CA ALA A 441 -1.38 -20.33 -26.78
C ALA A 441 -0.99 -19.40 -25.61
N ALA A 442 -1.97 -18.77 -24.97
CA ALA A 442 -1.72 -17.96 -23.79
C ALA A 442 -1.11 -18.76 -22.63
N LEU A 443 -1.63 -19.98 -22.39
CA LEU A 443 -1.09 -20.88 -21.37
C LEU A 443 0.34 -21.34 -21.70
N GLU A 444 0.64 -21.60 -22.98
CA GLU A 444 2.01 -21.94 -23.41
C GLU A 444 2.99 -20.78 -23.26
N TRP A 445 2.61 -19.55 -23.63
CA TRP A 445 3.45 -18.37 -23.39
C TRP A 445 3.69 -18.11 -21.90
N ARG A 446 2.67 -18.39 -21.08
CA ARG A 446 2.82 -18.34 -19.64
C ARG A 446 3.81 -19.38 -19.14
N ALA A 447 3.69 -20.62 -19.60
CA ALA A 447 4.60 -21.70 -19.24
C ALA A 447 6.04 -21.39 -19.69
N GLU A 448 6.22 -20.87 -20.89
CA GLU A 448 7.51 -20.45 -21.42
C GLU A 448 8.19 -19.42 -20.52
N LEU A 449 7.45 -18.40 -20.07
CA LEU A 449 7.97 -17.45 -19.07
C LEU A 449 8.45 -18.16 -17.80
N VAL A 450 7.68 -19.11 -17.27
CA VAL A 450 8.09 -19.83 -16.06
C VAL A 450 9.33 -20.69 -16.32
N ARG A 451 9.43 -21.35 -17.49
CA ARG A 451 10.62 -22.11 -17.90
C ARG A 451 11.86 -21.21 -17.94
N ARG A 452 11.77 -20.04 -18.58
CA ARG A 452 12.88 -19.06 -18.64
C ARG A 452 13.27 -18.54 -17.26
N LEU A 453 12.28 -18.29 -16.40
CA LEU A 453 12.54 -17.87 -15.03
C LEU A 453 13.18 -18.98 -14.20
N SER A 454 12.78 -20.24 -14.42
CA SER A 454 13.38 -21.43 -13.80
C SER A 454 14.85 -21.58 -14.18
N LEU A 455 15.19 -21.28 -15.44
CA LEU A 455 16.56 -21.27 -15.92
C LEU A 455 17.38 -20.12 -15.34
N ALA A 456 16.78 -18.94 -15.15
CA ALA A 456 17.49 -17.79 -14.59
C ALA A 456 17.65 -17.85 -13.07
N ARG A 457 16.65 -18.42 -12.36
CA ARG A 457 16.56 -18.45 -10.90
C ARG A 457 15.86 -19.73 -10.42
N PRO A 458 16.56 -20.88 -10.44
CA PRO A 458 15.98 -22.15 -10.08
C PRO A 458 15.45 -22.14 -8.65
N MET A 459 14.24 -22.67 -8.47
CA MET A 459 13.49 -22.78 -7.22
C MET A 459 13.13 -21.46 -6.54
N HIS A 460 13.45 -20.31 -7.14
CA HIS A 460 13.12 -19.02 -6.56
C HIS A 460 11.59 -18.84 -6.42
N PHE A 461 11.18 -18.12 -5.37
CA PHE A 461 9.78 -17.85 -5.06
C PHE A 461 8.95 -17.39 -6.27
N ALA A 462 9.54 -16.57 -7.15
CA ALA A 462 8.90 -16.11 -8.39
C ALA A 462 8.50 -17.25 -9.34
N GLN A 463 9.40 -18.20 -9.56
CA GLN A 463 9.14 -19.41 -10.37
C GLN A 463 8.07 -20.26 -9.72
N VAL A 464 8.25 -20.57 -8.43
CA VAL A 464 7.34 -21.42 -7.65
C VAL A 464 5.91 -20.93 -7.76
N LYS A 465 5.73 -19.61 -7.60
CA LYS A 465 4.43 -18.97 -7.67
C LYS A 465 3.80 -19.06 -9.05
N LEU A 466 4.56 -18.80 -10.12
CA LEU A 466 4.03 -18.86 -11.48
C LEU A 466 3.62 -20.30 -11.86
N TRP A 467 4.36 -21.32 -11.42
CA TRP A 467 3.94 -22.72 -11.59
C TRP A 467 2.66 -23.04 -10.83
N ALA A 468 2.53 -22.59 -9.57
CA ALA A 468 1.32 -22.79 -8.77
C ALA A 468 0.10 -22.09 -9.39
N GLU A 469 0.27 -20.85 -9.87
CA GLU A 469 -0.79 -20.11 -10.56
C GLU A 469 -1.25 -20.82 -11.84
N LEU A 470 -0.31 -21.30 -12.66
CA LEU A 470 -0.62 -22.02 -13.89
C LEU A 470 -1.32 -23.35 -13.60
N PHE A 471 -0.91 -24.04 -12.52
CA PHE A 471 -1.56 -25.26 -12.04
C PHE A 471 -3.02 -25.01 -11.67
N GLU A 472 -3.29 -24.01 -10.83
CA GLU A 472 -4.67 -23.68 -10.42
C GLU A 472 -5.56 -23.32 -11.60
N ARG A 473 -5.03 -22.54 -12.55
CA ARG A 473 -5.76 -22.20 -13.79
C ARG A 473 -6.12 -23.45 -14.58
N LEU A 474 -5.19 -24.38 -14.75
CA LEU A 474 -5.43 -25.63 -15.50
C LEU A 474 -6.42 -26.55 -14.76
N GLU A 475 -6.37 -26.64 -13.43
CA GLU A 475 -7.35 -27.40 -12.63
C GLU A 475 -8.75 -26.79 -12.72
N HIS A 476 -8.86 -25.46 -12.67
CA HIS A 476 -10.14 -24.77 -12.87
C HIS A 476 -10.71 -25.01 -14.28
N LEU A 477 -9.86 -25.00 -15.29
CA LEU A 477 -10.26 -25.32 -16.66
C LEU A 477 -10.73 -26.76 -16.78
N LYS A 478 -10.03 -27.74 -16.19
CA LYS A 478 -10.47 -29.15 -16.15
C LYS A 478 -11.84 -29.32 -15.49
N ALA A 479 -12.13 -28.52 -14.45
CA ALA A 479 -13.40 -28.57 -13.75
C ALA A 479 -14.56 -27.99 -14.59
N LYS A 480 -14.28 -26.99 -15.43
CA LYS A 480 -15.30 -26.29 -16.25
C LYS A 480 -15.47 -26.87 -17.66
N ASP A 481 -14.41 -27.41 -18.24
CA ASP A 481 -14.33 -27.78 -19.66
C ASP A 481 -13.32 -28.91 -19.90
N LYS A 482 -13.41 -29.58 -21.05
CA LYS A 482 -12.42 -30.59 -21.44
C LYS A 482 -11.17 -29.87 -21.96
N LEU A 483 -10.02 -30.16 -21.36
CA LEU A 483 -8.73 -29.70 -21.89
C LEU A 483 -8.50 -30.29 -23.29
N SER A 484 -7.96 -29.46 -24.20
CA SER A 484 -7.39 -29.96 -25.45
C SER A 484 -6.16 -30.85 -25.18
N SER A 485 -5.74 -31.67 -26.15
CA SER A 485 -4.56 -32.54 -26.00
C SER A 485 -3.30 -31.76 -25.61
N LYS A 486 -3.09 -30.55 -26.17
CA LYS A 486 -1.96 -29.69 -25.80
C LYS A 486 -2.08 -29.14 -24.38
N GLU A 487 -3.28 -28.70 -23.98
CA GLU A 487 -3.51 -28.24 -22.60
C GLU A 487 -3.36 -29.38 -21.58
N GLN A 488 -3.68 -30.61 -21.97
CA GLN A 488 -3.46 -31.81 -21.16
C GLN A 488 -1.96 -32.07 -20.97
N GLU A 489 -1.18 -32.07 -22.05
CA GLU A 489 0.29 -32.19 -22.02
C GLU A 489 0.92 -31.10 -21.14
N LEU A 490 0.50 -29.84 -21.33
CA LEU A 490 0.96 -28.72 -20.53
C LEU A 490 0.57 -28.89 -19.05
N SER A 491 -0.62 -29.41 -18.75
CA SER A 491 -1.04 -29.67 -17.39
C SER A 491 -0.21 -30.76 -16.70
N GLU A 492 0.20 -31.78 -17.43
CA GLU A 492 1.10 -32.81 -16.92
C GLU A 492 2.50 -32.26 -16.63
N GLU A 493 3.02 -31.40 -17.52
CA GLU A 493 4.25 -30.64 -17.29
C GLU A 493 4.15 -29.77 -16.03
N VAL A 494 3.15 -28.89 -15.96
CA VAL A 494 2.96 -27.96 -14.84
C VAL A 494 2.86 -28.72 -13.52
N ASN A 495 2.12 -29.83 -13.51
CA ASN A 495 2.03 -30.68 -12.32
C ASN A 495 3.38 -31.31 -11.94
N ARG A 496 4.19 -31.74 -12.91
CA ARG A 496 5.52 -32.29 -12.66
C ARG A 496 6.47 -31.23 -12.09
N GLU A 497 6.54 -30.05 -12.70
CA GLU A 497 7.41 -28.95 -12.24
C GLU A 497 7.00 -28.44 -10.86
N LEU A 498 5.69 -28.31 -10.61
CA LEU A 498 5.17 -27.96 -9.30
C LEU A 498 5.52 -29.01 -8.23
N CYS A 499 5.40 -30.31 -8.55
CA CYS A 499 5.82 -31.38 -7.65
C CYS A 499 7.31 -31.33 -7.33
N GLN A 500 8.17 -30.99 -8.31
CA GLN A 500 9.59 -30.80 -8.08
C GLN A 500 9.87 -29.61 -7.15
N CYS A 501 9.21 -28.46 -7.38
CA CYS A 501 9.32 -27.30 -6.50
C CYS A 501 8.88 -27.63 -5.06
N ALA A 502 7.75 -28.32 -4.91
CA ALA A 502 7.25 -28.75 -3.61
C ALA A 502 8.19 -29.75 -2.93
N ALA A 503 8.69 -30.76 -3.64
CA ALA A 503 9.68 -31.71 -3.11
C ALA A 503 10.95 -31.01 -2.64
N PHE A 504 11.47 -30.06 -3.42
CA PHE A 504 12.65 -29.27 -3.08
C PHE A 504 12.43 -28.47 -1.79
N TRP A 505 11.35 -27.69 -1.71
CA TRP A 505 11.12 -26.82 -0.56
C TRP A 505 10.76 -27.61 0.71
N ILE A 506 9.95 -28.67 0.58
CA ILE A 506 9.49 -29.47 1.71
C ILE A 506 10.61 -30.38 2.22
N THR A 507 11.26 -31.13 1.33
CA THR A 507 12.18 -32.23 1.73
C THR A 507 13.66 -31.91 1.50
N GLY A 508 13.98 -30.84 0.76
CA GLY A 508 15.35 -30.58 0.31
C GLY A 508 15.83 -31.57 -0.75
N LYS A 509 14.92 -32.28 -1.43
CA LYS A 509 15.27 -33.23 -2.50
C LYS A 509 14.65 -32.82 -3.82
N MET A 510 15.40 -33.01 -4.90
CA MET A 510 14.96 -32.83 -6.28
C MET A 510 14.26 -34.06 -6.87
N GLU A 511 13.97 -35.09 -6.07
CA GLU A 511 13.39 -36.34 -6.57
C GLU A 511 11.98 -36.12 -7.16
N THR A 512 11.74 -36.64 -8.37
CA THR A 512 10.48 -36.53 -9.11
C THR A 512 9.40 -37.53 -8.67
N LYS A 513 9.62 -38.30 -7.59
CA LYS A 513 8.61 -39.23 -7.08
C LYS A 513 7.36 -38.44 -6.70
N SER A 514 6.18 -39.02 -6.88
CA SER A 514 4.93 -38.34 -6.53
C SER A 514 5.00 -37.93 -5.07
N ILE A 515 5.05 -36.62 -4.81
CA ILE A 515 4.77 -36.09 -3.48
C ILE A 515 3.35 -36.53 -3.10
N GLU A 516 3.11 -36.69 -1.80
CA GLU A 516 1.77 -36.99 -1.31
C GLU A 516 0.82 -35.89 -1.79
N SER A 517 -0.38 -36.27 -2.26
CA SER A 517 -1.34 -35.32 -2.84
C SER A 517 -1.69 -34.20 -1.87
N GLU A 518 -1.70 -34.51 -0.57
CA GLU A 518 -1.90 -33.54 0.51
C GLU A 518 -0.80 -32.47 0.53
N TRP A 519 0.47 -32.87 0.41
CA TRP A 519 1.60 -31.95 0.42
C TRP A 519 1.56 -31.00 -0.77
N LYS A 520 1.17 -31.53 -1.95
CA LYS A 520 0.98 -30.71 -3.15
C LYS A 520 -0.08 -29.65 -2.91
N GLN A 521 -1.22 -30.03 -2.34
CA GLN A 521 -2.32 -29.11 -2.09
C GLN A 521 -1.91 -28.03 -1.09
N THR A 522 -1.27 -28.40 0.03
CA THR A 522 -0.73 -27.45 1.01
C THR A 522 0.25 -26.46 0.38
N PHE A 523 1.14 -26.95 -0.50
CA PHE A 523 2.10 -26.12 -1.22
C PHE A 523 1.41 -25.13 -2.18
N VAL A 524 0.42 -25.60 -2.95
CA VAL A 524 -0.39 -24.74 -3.84
C VAL A 524 -1.12 -23.67 -3.04
N ASP A 525 -1.80 -24.05 -1.96
CA ASP A 525 -2.54 -23.13 -1.10
C ASP A 525 -1.62 -22.07 -0.48
N TRP A 526 -0.40 -22.44 -0.11
CA TRP A 526 0.61 -21.51 0.39
C TRP A 526 1.07 -20.54 -0.71
N ALA A 527 1.40 -21.06 -1.88
CA ALA A 527 1.84 -20.25 -3.02
C ALA A 527 0.75 -19.25 -3.45
N ARG A 528 -0.53 -19.64 -3.39
CA ARG A 528 -1.68 -18.77 -3.62
C ARG A 528 -1.83 -17.70 -2.53
N GLY A 529 -1.65 -18.10 -1.27
CA GLY A 529 -1.76 -17.22 -0.11
C GLY A 529 -0.66 -16.15 -0.08
N SER A 530 0.52 -16.46 -0.60
CA SER A 530 1.63 -15.50 -0.69
C SER A 530 1.24 -14.28 -1.54
N GLY A 531 1.25 -13.09 -0.95
CA GLY A 531 0.67 -11.85 -1.48
C GLY A 531 1.43 -11.08 -2.54
N TYR A 532 2.46 -11.67 -3.12
CA TYR A 532 2.80 -11.26 -4.48
C TYR A 532 1.57 -11.50 -5.35
N ASN A 533 1.09 -10.51 -6.08
CA ASN A 533 0.54 -10.81 -7.39
C ASN A 533 1.51 -10.11 -8.32
N TYR A 534 2.05 -10.85 -9.27
CA TYR A 534 2.79 -10.22 -10.34
C TYR A 534 1.73 -9.49 -11.16
N GLU A 535 1.38 -8.26 -10.80
CA GLU A 535 0.17 -7.60 -11.33
C GLU A 535 0.19 -7.54 -12.86
N TRP A 536 1.33 -7.19 -13.43
CA TRP A 536 1.62 -7.22 -14.87
C TRP A 536 1.40 -8.58 -15.54
N PHE A 537 1.38 -9.64 -14.75
CA PHE A 537 1.32 -11.03 -15.15
C PHE A 537 -0.02 -11.68 -14.77
N SER A 538 -0.87 -11.06 -13.92
CA SER A 538 -2.06 -11.70 -13.33
C SER A 538 -3.33 -10.83 -13.25
N THR A 539 -3.27 -9.49 -13.38
CA THR A 539 -4.43 -8.63 -13.05
C THR A 539 -5.43 -8.42 -14.17
N VAL A 540 -5.10 -8.70 -15.43
CA VAL A 540 -6.17 -9.01 -16.38
C VAL A 540 -6.58 -10.43 -16.03
N ALA A 541 -7.58 -10.57 -15.17
CA ALA A 541 -8.22 -11.84 -14.93
C ALA A 541 -8.54 -12.40 -16.31
N LEU A 542 -7.89 -13.51 -16.67
CA LEU A 542 -8.18 -14.15 -17.95
C LEU A 542 -9.68 -14.44 -18.04
N ASP A 543 -10.38 -14.56 -16.90
CA ASP A 543 -11.85 -14.61 -16.79
C ASP A 543 -12.55 -13.31 -17.24
N GLU A 544 -12.08 -12.12 -16.84
CA GLU A 544 -12.57 -10.84 -17.38
C GLU A 544 -12.22 -10.73 -18.87
N PHE A 545 -11.05 -11.19 -19.30
CA PHE A 545 -10.65 -11.19 -20.71
C PHE A 545 -11.37 -12.24 -21.56
N VAL A 546 -11.77 -13.36 -20.98
CA VAL A 546 -12.61 -14.40 -21.62
C VAL A 546 -14.04 -13.87 -21.73
N GLU A 547 -14.54 -13.18 -20.72
CA GLU A 547 -15.84 -12.49 -20.74
C GLU A 547 -15.85 -11.36 -21.79
N ASP A 548 -14.85 -10.46 -21.78
CA ASP A 548 -14.75 -9.34 -22.72
C ASP A 548 -14.35 -9.78 -24.13
N GLY A 549 -13.53 -10.82 -24.24
CA GLY A 549 -13.20 -11.50 -25.48
C GLY A 549 -14.42 -12.18 -26.10
N ARG A 550 -15.27 -12.82 -25.28
CA ARG A 550 -16.58 -13.33 -25.74
C ARG A 550 -17.50 -12.20 -26.20
N ARG A 551 -17.58 -11.09 -25.45
CA ARG A 551 -18.38 -9.90 -25.84
C ARG A 551 -17.86 -9.28 -27.13
N SER A 552 -16.54 -9.14 -27.29
CA SER A 552 -15.90 -8.57 -28.47
C SER A 552 -15.98 -9.48 -29.70
N LEU A 553 -15.81 -10.80 -29.56
CA LEU A 553 -16.04 -11.77 -30.64
C LEU A 553 -17.51 -11.83 -31.05
N CYS A 554 -18.43 -11.67 -30.10
CA CYS A 554 -19.86 -11.54 -30.41
C CYS A 554 -20.10 -10.28 -31.24
N ASN A 555 -19.62 -9.11 -30.77
CA ASN A 555 -19.78 -7.83 -31.47
C ASN A 555 -19.07 -7.78 -32.84
N TYR A 556 -17.91 -8.43 -32.97
CA TYR A 556 -17.16 -8.50 -34.22
C TYR A 556 -17.85 -9.44 -35.22
N ARG A 557 -18.41 -10.57 -34.77
CA ARG A 557 -19.28 -11.43 -35.61
C ARG A 557 -20.57 -10.72 -36.01
N THR A 558 -21.18 -9.94 -35.12
CA THR A 558 -22.37 -9.13 -35.46
C THR A 558 -22.03 -8.04 -36.49
N SER A 559 -20.85 -7.43 -36.39
CA SER A 559 -20.38 -6.40 -37.33
C SER A 559 -19.99 -6.97 -38.70
N ILE A 560 -19.38 -8.17 -38.74
CA ILE A 560 -19.12 -8.87 -40.02
C ILE A 560 -20.42 -9.35 -40.64
N CYS A 561 -21.35 -9.93 -39.87
CA CYS A 561 -22.68 -10.32 -40.37
C CYS A 561 -23.47 -9.11 -40.92
N ALA A 562 -23.35 -7.93 -40.29
CA ALA A 562 -23.94 -6.67 -40.77
C ALA A 562 -23.22 -6.09 -42.01
N ALA A 563 -21.92 -6.37 -42.18
CA ALA A 563 -21.16 -5.95 -43.35
C ALA A 563 -21.38 -6.89 -44.55
N THR A 564 -21.65 -8.18 -44.33
CA THR A 564 -21.96 -9.14 -45.40
C THR A 564 -23.39 -9.05 -45.92
N THR A 565 -24.32 -8.37 -45.22
CA THR A 565 -25.70 -8.16 -45.71
C THR A 565 -25.86 -6.94 -46.64
N SER A 566 -24.79 -6.20 -46.94
CA SER A 566 -24.86 -5.00 -47.80
C SER A 566 -24.43 -5.22 -49.26
N THR A 567 -24.13 -6.45 -49.70
CA THR A 567 -23.83 -6.72 -51.11
C THR A 567 -24.59 -7.95 -51.66
N GLY A 568 -25.55 -7.68 -52.56
CA GLY A 568 -25.91 -8.60 -53.62
C GLY A 568 -27.04 -9.59 -53.35
N SER A 569 -28.16 -9.36 -54.03
CA SER A 569 -29.30 -10.23 -54.26
C SER A 569 -28.95 -11.67 -54.66
N ALA A 570 -29.51 -12.64 -53.94
CA ALA A 570 -29.99 -13.91 -54.50
C ALA A 570 -31.08 -14.47 -53.58
N GLU A 571 -32.29 -14.61 -54.12
CA GLU A 571 -33.39 -15.35 -53.49
C GLU A 571 -32.97 -16.80 -53.30
N LEU A 572 -32.93 -17.26 -52.05
CA LEU A 572 -32.98 -18.69 -51.74
C LEU A 572 -33.82 -18.89 -50.48
N SER A 573 -34.99 -19.45 -50.73
CA SER A 573 -35.95 -19.99 -49.75
C SER A 573 -35.27 -20.90 -48.74
N LEU A 574 -35.28 -20.50 -47.47
CA LEU A 574 -35.11 -21.41 -46.33
C LEU A 574 -36.14 -21.08 -45.27
N ALA A 575 -37.27 -21.77 -45.39
CA ALA A 575 -38.19 -22.01 -44.30
C ALA A 575 -37.57 -22.96 -43.26
N SER A 576 -38.02 -22.81 -42.02
CA SER A 576 -37.73 -23.62 -40.82
C SER A 576 -36.35 -23.40 -40.19
N THR A 577 -36.32 -22.71 -39.05
CA THR A 577 -36.13 -23.32 -37.71
C THR A 577 -35.82 -22.19 -36.72
N GLU A 578 -36.86 -21.54 -36.19
CA GLU A 578 -36.74 -20.74 -34.96
C GLU A 578 -38.08 -20.80 -34.21
N GLN A 579 -38.29 -21.92 -33.53
CA GLN A 579 -39.39 -22.05 -32.58
C GLN A 579 -38.99 -23.02 -31.47
N THR A 580 -38.03 -22.65 -30.63
CA THR A 580 -37.95 -23.17 -29.26
C THR A 580 -37.14 -22.19 -28.41
N ILE A 581 -37.52 -22.04 -27.15
CA ILE A 581 -36.92 -21.22 -26.08
C ILE A 581 -37.53 -19.81 -25.93
N TYR A 582 -38.84 -19.77 -25.71
CA TYR A 582 -39.44 -18.87 -24.71
C TYR A 582 -40.66 -19.55 -24.13
N GLY A 583 -40.51 -20.12 -22.94
CA GLY A 583 -41.62 -20.72 -22.19
C GLY A 583 -41.15 -21.32 -20.88
N GLN A 584 -41.77 -20.86 -19.79
CA GLN A 584 -41.70 -21.35 -18.41
C GLN A 584 -40.57 -20.79 -17.52
N ILE A 585 -40.81 -19.63 -16.89
CA ILE A 585 -40.80 -19.54 -15.41
C ILE A 585 -41.89 -18.53 -15.00
N GLY A 586 -43.04 -19.05 -14.55
CA GLY A 586 -44.03 -18.27 -13.82
C GLY A 586 -43.80 -18.47 -12.33
N VAL A 587 -43.44 -17.40 -11.61
CA VAL A 587 -43.44 -17.36 -10.14
C VAL A 587 -44.31 -16.18 -9.70
N PRO A 588 -45.30 -16.38 -8.82
CA PRO A 588 -46.21 -15.33 -8.40
C PRO A 588 -45.58 -14.45 -7.32
N LEU A 589 -45.59 -13.13 -7.55
CA LEU A 589 -45.27 -12.11 -6.55
C LEU A 589 -46.32 -12.13 -5.44
N LYS A 590 -45.94 -12.61 -4.24
CA LYS A 590 -46.67 -12.36 -3.00
C LYS A 590 -46.34 -10.97 -2.48
N SER A 591 -47.39 -10.22 -2.15
CA SER A 591 -47.31 -8.89 -1.54
C SER A 591 -46.68 -8.98 -0.14
N VAL A 592 -45.54 -8.31 0.02
CA VAL A 592 -44.96 -8.01 1.34
C VAL A 592 -45.60 -6.71 1.83
N LYS A 593 -46.36 -6.80 2.92
CA LYS A 593 -46.85 -5.64 3.68
C LYS A 593 -45.64 -4.93 4.30
N MET A 594 -45.36 -3.70 3.86
CA MET A 594 -44.48 -2.80 4.60
C MET A 594 -45.17 -2.32 5.88
N SER A 595 -44.60 -2.64 7.04
CA SER A 595 -44.99 -2.08 8.33
C SER A 595 -44.27 -0.76 8.60
N SER A 596 -45.07 0.25 8.96
CA SER A 596 -44.77 1.46 9.74
C SER A 596 -43.35 2.08 9.68
N THR A 597 -43.32 3.25 9.06
CA THR A 597 -42.34 4.34 9.11
C THR A 597 -41.60 4.51 10.44
N GLU A 598 -40.33 4.13 10.45
CA GLU A 598 -39.30 4.74 11.31
C GLU A 598 -38.92 6.11 10.70
N ALA A 599 -38.97 7.16 11.49
CA ALA A 599 -38.58 8.50 11.07
C ALA A 599 -37.10 8.50 10.65
N LYS A 600 -36.83 8.82 9.37
CA LYS A 600 -35.47 8.98 8.83
C LYS A 600 -34.66 9.95 9.70
N ARG A 601 -33.54 9.44 10.23
CA ARG A 601 -32.60 10.18 11.07
C ARG A 601 -32.04 11.41 10.32
N PRO A 602 -31.88 12.57 10.98
CA PRO A 602 -31.35 13.80 10.37
C PRO A 602 -29.81 13.83 10.16
N GLY A 603 -29.13 12.68 10.17
CA GLY A 603 -27.66 12.61 10.07
C GLY A 603 -27.08 12.65 8.65
N ILE A 604 -27.86 12.26 7.64
CA ILE A 604 -27.37 12.16 6.26
C ILE A 604 -27.38 13.56 5.63
N MET A 605 -26.20 14.20 5.50
CA MET A 605 -26.04 15.43 4.72
C MET A 605 -26.24 15.11 3.23
N PHE A 606 -27.45 15.36 2.71
CA PHE A 606 -27.77 15.31 1.27
C PHE A 606 -27.39 13.99 0.56
N GLY A 607 -27.55 12.86 1.25
CA GLY A 607 -27.31 11.52 0.69
C GLY A 607 -25.86 11.06 0.70
N ARG A 608 -24.96 11.73 1.42
CA ARG A 608 -23.54 11.35 1.52
C ARG A 608 -23.15 10.94 2.92
N THR A 609 -22.20 10.01 2.98
CA THR A 609 -21.57 9.56 4.22
C THR A 609 -20.51 10.57 4.69
N ARG A 610 -20.12 10.47 5.95
CA ARG A 610 -18.97 11.20 6.50
C ARG A 610 -17.67 10.92 5.74
N SER A 611 -17.44 9.66 5.34
CA SER A 611 -16.24 9.26 4.60
C SER A 611 -16.10 9.98 3.26
N ASP A 612 -17.19 10.09 2.48
CA ASP A 612 -17.22 10.85 1.23
C ASP A 612 -16.87 12.34 1.44
N ALA A 613 -17.35 12.91 2.55
CA ALA A 613 -17.08 14.29 2.90
C ALA A 613 -15.61 14.51 3.29
N MET A 614 -15.04 13.59 4.08
CA MET A 614 -13.63 13.62 4.45
C MET A 614 -12.72 13.52 3.22
N GLN A 615 -13.02 12.59 2.31
CA GLN A 615 -12.28 12.42 1.06
C GLN A 615 -12.33 13.69 0.19
N SER A 616 -13.47 14.38 0.15
CA SER A 616 -13.62 15.65 -0.58
C SER A 616 -12.75 16.78 0.01
N LEU A 617 -12.61 16.84 1.34
CA LEU A 617 -11.73 17.79 2.02
C LEU A 617 -10.25 17.46 1.78
N GLU A 618 -9.88 16.19 1.88
CA GLU A 618 -8.51 15.73 1.59
C GLU A 618 -8.11 16.00 0.14
N ALA A 619 -9.03 15.79 -0.80
CA ALA A 619 -8.83 16.13 -2.20
C ALA A 619 -8.66 17.64 -2.43
N THR A 620 -9.15 18.50 -1.53
CA THR A 620 -9.01 19.96 -1.61
C THR A 620 -7.65 20.42 -1.05
N GLU A 621 -7.15 19.73 -0.03
CA GLU A 621 -5.89 20.06 0.65
C GLU A 621 -4.65 19.42 0.00
N GLY A 622 -4.80 18.23 -0.57
CA GLY A 622 -3.70 17.44 -1.13
C GLY A 622 -2.71 16.89 -0.08
N PRO A 623 -1.61 16.25 -0.52
CA PRO A 623 -0.60 15.67 0.36
C PRO A 623 0.07 16.71 1.27
N ILE A 624 0.24 17.95 0.77
CA ILE A 624 0.83 19.05 1.53
C ILE A 624 -0.02 19.33 2.77
N GLY A 625 -1.33 19.53 2.63
CA GLY A 625 -2.22 19.75 3.78
C GLY A 625 -2.15 18.64 4.84
N ARG A 626 -2.01 17.38 4.41
CA ARG A 626 -1.90 16.22 5.31
C ARG A 626 -0.58 16.16 6.08
N SER A 627 0.56 16.35 5.42
CA SER A 627 1.87 16.36 6.07
C SER A 627 1.98 17.40 7.20
N LEU A 628 1.24 18.50 7.06
CA LEU A 628 1.24 19.60 8.01
C LEU A 628 0.39 19.32 9.24
N ALA A 629 -0.71 18.58 9.10
CA ALA A 629 -1.51 18.15 10.24
C ALA A 629 -0.70 17.20 11.15
N ALA A 630 0.23 16.42 10.59
CA ALA A 630 1.06 15.47 11.32
C ALA A 630 2.24 16.14 12.08
N GLU A 631 2.92 17.14 11.49
CA GLU A 631 3.99 17.89 12.18
C GLU A 631 3.45 18.70 13.38
N GLU A 632 2.16 19.05 13.38
CA GLU A 632 1.54 19.90 14.40
C GLU A 632 1.23 19.19 15.73
N THR A 633 1.06 17.86 15.74
CA THR A 633 0.81 17.08 16.96
C THR A 633 2.02 16.94 17.87
N GLU A 634 3.24 17.15 17.36
CA GLU A 634 4.48 16.92 18.11
C GLU A 634 5.07 18.20 18.75
N GLY A 635 4.59 19.39 18.37
CA GLY A 635 5.25 20.65 18.70
C GLY A 635 4.83 21.38 19.99
N HIS A 636 3.94 20.82 20.82
CA HIS A 636 3.23 21.64 21.81
C HIS A 636 3.97 21.88 23.16
N ASP A 637 5.12 21.26 23.44
CA ASP A 637 5.73 21.30 24.79
C ASP A 637 7.21 21.75 24.91
N ALA A 638 7.88 22.23 23.85
CA ALA A 638 9.29 22.67 23.95
C ALA A 638 9.44 24.21 23.92
N GLY A 639 9.47 24.81 25.10
CA GLY A 639 9.65 26.25 25.33
C GLY A 639 11.08 26.80 25.24
N GLU A 640 11.98 26.19 24.45
CA GLU A 640 13.33 26.73 24.24
C GLU A 640 13.61 26.99 22.76
N GLU A 641 13.91 28.26 22.43
CA GLU A 641 14.48 28.67 21.15
C GLU A 641 15.90 28.08 21.01
N ILE A 642 15.99 26.81 20.64
CA ILE A 642 17.21 26.26 20.04
C ILE A 642 17.34 26.93 18.67
N GLU A 643 18.50 27.54 18.42
CA GLU A 643 18.89 28.11 17.12
C GLU A 643 18.52 27.13 16.01
N ALA A 644 17.55 27.54 15.19
CA ALA A 644 16.92 26.67 14.21
C ALA A 644 17.95 26.18 13.20
N ASP A 645 18.25 24.88 13.25
CA ASP A 645 18.81 24.17 12.12
C ASP A 645 17.96 24.48 10.87
N PRO A 646 18.59 24.63 9.70
CA PRO A 646 17.90 25.04 8.49
C PRO A 646 16.81 24.03 8.18
N LYS A 647 15.55 24.41 8.41
CA LYS A 647 14.36 23.61 8.12
C LYS A 647 14.55 22.95 6.75
N PRO A 648 14.29 21.64 6.63
CA PRO A 648 14.50 20.91 5.39
C PRO A 648 13.86 21.69 4.26
N LYS A 649 14.68 22.12 3.29
CA LYS A 649 14.20 22.87 2.13
C LYS A 649 13.22 21.98 1.42
N PHE A 650 11.93 22.29 1.55
CA PHE A 650 10.86 21.56 0.89
C PHE A 650 11.18 21.46 -0.61
N GLN A 651 11.53 20.27 -1.07
CA GLN A 651 11.80 20.03 -2.49
C GLN A 651 10.45 20.05 -3.19
N ALA A 652 10.18 21.11 -3.96
CA ALA A 652 8.97 21.18 -4.76
C ALA A 652 8.95 19.98 -5.72
N ASN A 653 7.84 19.24 -5.75
CA ASN A 653 7.61 18.28 -6.81
C ASN A 653 7.51 19.07 -8.12
N LEU A 654 8.53 18.95 -8.96
CA LEU A 654 8.60 19.61 -10.25
C LEU A 654 7.98 18.69 -11.31
N VAL A 655 6.85 19.08 -11.90
CA VAL A 655 6.30 18.40 -13.08
C VAL A 655 7.22 18.71 -14.25
N CYS A 656 7.67 17.64 -14.92
CA CYS A 656 8.65 17.69 -16.01
C CYS A 656 9.99 18.35 -15.61
N GLY A 657 10.35 18.38 -14.31
CA GLY A 657 11.61 18.95 -13.84
C GLY A 657 11.74 20.48 -13.94
N ILE A 658 10.66 21.18 -14.34
CA ILE A 658 10.69 22.63 -14.62
C ILE A 658 9.59 23.40 -13.87
N PHE A 659 8.41 22.80 -13.66
CA PHE A 659 7.26 23.51 -13.11
C PHE A 659 6.96 23.08 -11.68
N ASP A 660 7.07 24.02 -10.73
CA ASP A 660 6.51 23.86 -9.39
C ASP A 660 4.99 23.62 -9.53
N GLU A 661 4.48 22.51 -9.01
CA GLU A 661 3.04 22.19 -9.08
C GLU A 661 2.17 23.23 -8.37
N ARG A 662 2.74 24.01 -7.45
CA ARG A 662 1.99 24.96 -6.62
C ARG A 662 1.21 25.98 -7.46
N PRO A 663 1.80 26.77 -8.39
CA PRO A 663 1.05 27.72 -9.22
C PRO A 663 0.09 27.11 -10.26
N PHE A 664 0.08 25.78 -10.46
CA PHE A 664 -0.67 25.17 -11.55
C PHE A 664 -2.18 25.13 -11.30
N PHE A 665 -2.61 24.70 -10.10
CA PHE A 665 -4.04 24.49 -9.82
C PHE A 665 -4.91 25.76 -9.90
N PRO A 666 -4.52 26.92 -9.34
CA PRO A 666 -5.32 28.14 -9.49
C PRO A 666 -5.44 28.59 -10.94
N SER A 667 -4.35 28.45 -11.71
CA SER A 667 -4.33 28.78 -13.13
C SER A 667 -5.29 27.89 -13.91
N VAL A 668 -5.25 26.56 -13.69
CA VAL A 668 -6.16 25.60 -14.33
C VAL A 668 -7.61 25.93 -14.03
N LEU A 669 -7.96 26.16 -12.76
CA LEU A 669 -9.33 26.50 -12.36
C LEU A 669 -9.81 27.82 -12.98
N PHE A 670 -8.95 28.84 -13.00
CA PHE A 670 -9.26 30.13 -13.61
C PHE A 670 -9.51 29.99 -15.11
N PHE A 671 -8.57 29.38 -15.84
CA PHE A 671 -8.65 29.24 -17.29
C PHE A 671 -9.77 28.31 -17.74
N SER A 672 -10.03 27.21 -17.03
CA SER A 672 -11.15 26.32 -17.36
C SER A 672 -12.49 27.03 -17.16
N THR A 673 -12.63 27.80 -16.09
CA THR A 673 -13.84 28.59 -15.82
C THR A 673 -14.03 29.70 -16.86
N ALA A 674 -12.95 30.41 -17.22
CA ALA A 674 -12.99 31.44 -18.26
C ALA A 674 -13.32 30.86 -19.64
N LEU A 675 -12.82 29.67 -19.96
CA LEU A 675 -13.16 28.97 -21.20
C LEU A 675 -14.64 28.56 -21.24
N GLY A 676 -15.20 28.07 -20.14
CA GLY A 676 -16.64 27.85 -20.00
C GLY A 676 -17.44 29.14 -20.26
N ALA A 677 -17.00 30.26 -19.68
CA ALA A 677 -17.61 31.57 -19.91
C ALA A 677 -17.60 31.97 -21.39
N PHE A 678 -16.48 31.72 -22.07
CA PHE A 678 -16.35 31.99 -23.50
C PHE A 678 -17.39 31.22 -24.30
N VAL A 679 -17.55 29.91 -24.08
CA VAL A 679 -18.54 29.09 -24.79
C VAL A 679 -19.97 29.55 -24.50
N MET A 680 -20.30 29.86 -23.23
CA MET A 680 -21.64 30.34 -22.89
C MET A 680 -21.95 31.71 -23.53
N LEU A 681 -21.01 32.65 -23.48
CA LEU A 681 -21.24 34.03 -23.96
C LEU A 681 -21.09 34.20 -25.47
N THR A 682 -20.56 33.19 -26.19
CA THR A 682 -20.43 33.19 -27.65
C THR A 682 -21.43 32.24 -28.29
N GLU A 683 -21.15 30.93 -28.26
CA GLU A 683 -21.91 29.88 -28.95
C GLU A 683 -23.34 29.76 -28.43
N GLN A 684 -23.52 29.53 -27.12
CA GLN A 684 -24.86 29.37 -26.55
C GLN A 684 -25.69 30.65 -26.73
N ARG A 685 -25.08 31.82 -26.53
CA ARG A 685 -25.71 33.12 -26.78
C ARG A 685 -26.18 33.24 -28.24
N SER A 686 -25.37 32.82 -29.21
CA SER A 686 -25.76 32.88 -30.63
C SER A 686 -26.96 31.99 -30.91
N ILE A 687 -26.96 30.76 -30.42
CA ILE A 687 -28.08 29.81 -30.60
C ILE A 687 -29.35 30.36 -29.91
N LEU A 688 -29.20 30.98 -28.74
CA LEU A 688 -30.31 31.58 -28.03
C LEU A 688 -30.89 32.80 -28.78
N ILE A 689 -30.06 33.64 -29.40
CA ILE A 689 -30.53 34.73 -30.27
C ILE A 689 -31.30 34.17 -31.47
N ASP A 690 -30.81 33.10 -32.10
CA ASP A 690 -31.52 32.42 -33.19
C ASP A 690 -32.89 31.89 -32.72
N MET A 691 -32.99 31.38 -31.48
CA MET A 691 -34.21 30.78 -30.94
C MET A 691 -35.24 31.82 -30.47
N SER A 692 -34.83 32.85 -29.73
CA SER A 692 -35.74 33.81 -29.07
C SER A 692 -35.68 35.23 -29.61
N GLY A 693 -34.86 35.50 -30.63
CA GLY A 693 -34.64 36.84 -31.20
C GLY A 693 -33.83 37.78 -30.30
N SER A 694 -33.47 37.34 -29.11
CA SER A 694 -32.78 38.13 -28.09
C SER A 694 -32.21 37.24 -26.99
N ALA A 695 -31.04 37.60 -26.46
CA ALA A 695 -30.37 36.92 -25.36
C ALA A 695 -29.83 37.89 -24.29
N TRP A 696 -30.42 39.09 -24.16
CA TRP A 696 -29.88 40.13 -23.27
C TRP A 696 -29.88 39.69 -21.79
N PHE A 697 -30.97 39.09 -21.31
CA PHE A 697 -31.08 38.66 -19.91
C PHE A 697 -30.09 37.53 -19.61
N PHE A 698 -30.00 36.55 -20.51
CA PHE A 698 -29.00 35.48 -20.44
C PHE A 698 -27.58 36.03 -20.38
N THR A 699 -27.24 36.96 -21.29
CA THR A 699 -25.91 37.58 -21.34
C THR A 699 -25.59 38.31 -20.04
N LEU A 700 -26.52 39.15 -19.56
CA LEU A 700 -26.32 39.92 -18.33
C LEU A 700 -26.16 39.00 -17.11
N PHE A 701 -27.03 38.00 -16.98
CA PHE A 701 -27.02 37.07 -15.85
C PHE A 701 -25.72 36.27 -15.79
N PHE A 702 -25.33 35.58 -16.88
CA PHE A 702 -24.12 34.77 -16.89
C PHE A 702 -22.85 35.62 -16.83
N THR A 703 -22.82 36.80 -17.46
CA THR A 703 -21.68 37.73 -17.31
C THR A 703 -21.49 38.13 -15.86
N ALA A 704 -22.56 38.53 -15.16
CA ALA A 704 -22.48 38.88 -13.75
C ALA A 704 -22.01 37.69 -12.89
N LEU A 705 -22.56 36.49 -13.14
CA LEU A 705 -22.20 35.28 -12.41
C LEU A 705 -20.72 34.92 -12.58
N TYR A 706 -20.20 34.92 -13.81
CA TYR A 706 -18.78 34.65 -14.08
C TYR A 706 -17.86 35.73 -13.50
N VAL A 707 -18.20 37.01 -13.66
CA VAL A 707 -17.39 38.12 -13.14
C VAL A 707 -17.28 38.04 -11.62
N VAL A 708 -18.38 37.83 -10.91
CA VAL A 708 -18.37 37.69 -9.44
C VAL A 708 -17.55 36.47 -9.02
N THR A 709 -17.78 35.31 -9.67
CA THR A 709 -17.08 34.06 -9.32
C THR A 709 -15.57 34.18 -9.52
N LEU A 710 -15.12 34.69 -10.67
CA LEU A 710 -13.70 34.88 -10.98
C LEU A 710 -13.06 35.96 -10.12
N SER A 711 -13.81 37.01 -9.75
CA SER A 711 -13.33 38.04 -8.81
C SER A 711 -13.12 37.45 -7.41
N CYS A 712 -14.04 36.63 -6.93
CA CYS A 712 -13.88 35.93 -5.65
C CYS A 712 -12.74 34.91 -5.69
N LEU A 713 -12.58 34.16 -6.79
CA LEU A 713 -11.42 33.27 -6.99
C LEU A 713 -10.10 34.05 -6.88
N THR A 714 -10.00 35.17 -7.60
CA THR A 714 -8.82 36.04 -7.58
C THR A 714 -8.60 36.64 -6.19
N TYR A 715 -9.66 37.03 -5.49
CA TYR A 715 -9.59 37.51 -4.12
C TYR A 715 -9.06 36.44 -3.17
N CYS A 716 -9.60 35.21 -3.21
CA CYS A 716 -9.13 34.10 -2.39
C CYS A 716 -7.67 33.75 -2.67
N LEU A 717 -7.22 33.87 -3.93
CA LEU A 717 -5.83 33.66 -4.31
C LEU A 717 -4.89 34.72 -3.71
N LEU A 718 -5.28 36.00 -3.71
CA LEU A 718 -4.38 37.12 -3.40
C LEU A 718 -4.53 37.70 -1.99
N SER A 719 -5.61 37.41 -1.29
CA SER A 719 -5.91 38.00 0.03
C SER A 719 -5.05 37.40 1.15
N ASP A 720 -4.66 38.23 2.13
CA ASP A 720 -4.21 37.74 3.42
C ASP A 720 -5.40 37.02 4.09
N PRO A 721 -5.26 35.74 4.47
CA PRO A 721 -6.37 34.92 4.96
C PRO A 721 -6.85 35.30 6.37
N GLY A 722 -6.22 36.29 7.00
CA GLY A 722 -6.57 36.77 8.33
C GLY A 722 -5.49 36.48 9.36
N GLN A 723 -4.22 36.63 8.97
CA GLN A 723 -3.09 36.58 9.90
C GLN A 723 -3.36 37.46 11.12
N MET A 724 -2.96 36.96 12.29
CA MET A 724 -3.02 37.73 13.53
C MET A 724 -2.15 38.98 13.43
N ASP A 725 -2.56 40.05 14.11
CA ASP A 725 -1.75 41.25 14.20
C ASP A 725 -0.36 40.93 14.76
N ARG A 726 0.68 41.58 14.21
CA ARG A 726 2.07 41.26 14.56
C ARG A 726 2.36 41.60 16.01
N GLN A 727 1.88 42.75 16.50
CA GLN A 727 2.10 43.18 17.87
C GLN A 727 1.34 42.26 18.83
N LYS A 728 0.05 42.02 18.57
CA LYS A 728 -0.75 41.11 19.41
C LYS A 728 -0.15 39.71 19.50
N TYR A 729 0.32 39.15 18.38
CA TYR A 729 0.96 37.83 18.39
C TYR A 729 2.28 37.82 19.19
N ALA A 730 3.09 38.87 19.05
CA ALA A 730 4.31 39.03 19.83
C ALA A 730 4.02 39.16 21.33
N ASP A 731 3.01 39.97 21.70
CA ASP A 731 2.58 40.16 23.08
C ASP A 731 2.07 38.84 23.69
N MET A 732 1.26 38.08 22.95
CA MET A 732 0.78 36.76 23.39
C MET A 732 1.92 35.76 23.57
N LYS A 733 2.87 35.70 22.62
CA LYS A 733 4.04 34.83 22.71
C LYS A 733 4.90 35.22 23.92
N ALA A 734 5.15 36.51 24.11
CA ALA A 734 5.92 37.03 25.24
C ALA A 734 5.25 36.77 26.59
N ALA A 735 3.92 36.79 26.63
CA ALA A 735 3.13 36.50 27.82
C ALA A 735 2.92 34.99 28.07
N GLY A 736 3.37 34.11 27.18
CA GLY A 736 3.13 32.66 27.29
C GLY A 736 1.64 32.28 27.21
N LEU A 737 0.83 33.11 26.56
CA LEU A 737 -0.61 32.84 26.42
C LEU A 737 -0.85 31.78 25.34
N PRO A 738 -1.82 30.86 25.53
CA PRO A 738 -2.18 29.88 24.51
C PRO A 738 -2.71 30.59 23.26
N MET A 739 -2.58 29.96 22.10
CA MET A 739 -3.17 30.50 20.87
C MET A 739 -4.70 30.63 21.04
N PRO A 740 -5.32 31.68 20.47
CA PRO A 740 -6.76 31.83 20.51
C PRO A 740 -7.43 30.62 19.88
N LYS A 741 -8.62 30.25 20.37
CA LYS A 741 -9.35 29.12 19.80
C LYS A 741 -9.57 29.32 18.31
N ARG A 742 -9.49 28.23 17.54
CA ARG A 742 -9.63 28.21 16.07
C ARG A 742 -8.60 29.05 15.31
N SER A 743 -7.53 29.51 15.97
CA SER A 743 -6.37 30.10 15.30
C SER A 743 -5.28 29.05 15.13
N HIS A 744 -4.74 28.94 13.93
CA HIS A 744 -3.76 27.90 13.62
C HIS A 744 -2.56 28.46 12.84
N LYS A 745 -1.38 27.94 13.17
CA LYS A 745 -0.13 28.33 12.56
C LYS A 745 0.10 27.53 11.28
N ALA A 746 -0.20 28.12 10.12
CA ALA A 746 0.12 27.52 8.83
C ALA A 746 1.56 27.84 8.40
N TRP A 747 2.25 26.88 7.76
CA TRP A 747 3.62 27.03 7.24
C TRP A 747 3.79 28.20 6.26
N LEU A 748 2.79 28.45 5.41
CA LEU A 748 2.82 29.48 4.37
C LEU A 748 2.89 30.89 4.96
N TYR A 749 2.47 31.05 6.20
CA TYR A 749 2.29 32.35 6.85
C TYR A 749 3.19 32.50 8.06
N LYS A 750 3.75 33.70 8.27
CA LYS A 750 4.64 33.95 9.41
C LYS A 750 3.89 33.97 10.74
N ARG A 751 2.60 34.30 10.75
CA ARG A 751 1.76 34.40 11.95
C ARG A 751 0.58 33.44 11.88
N PRO A 752 -0.03 33.07 13.02
CA PRO A 752 -1.24 32.25 13.02
C PRO A 752 -2.38 32.89 12.24
N ILE A 753 -3.15 32.07 11.55
CA ILE A 753 -4.35 32.47 10.81
C ILE A 753 -5.54 32.36 11.76
N ARG A 754 -6.30 33.46 11.86
CA ARG A 754 -7.53 33.49 12.65
C ARG A 754 -8.63 32.72 11.93
N ARG A 755 -9.42 31.97 12.69
CA ARG A 755 -10.54 31.15 12.16
C ARG A 755 -10.07 30.31 10.96
N PHE A 756 -8.96 29.60 11.14
CA PHE A 756 -8.39 28.76 10.10
C PHE A 756 -9.37 27.65 9.76
N ASP A 757 -9.81 27.62 8.51
CA ASP A 757 -10.71 26.59 8.02
C ASP A 757 -9.89 25.42 7.44
N HIS A 758 -9.19 25.65 6.34
CA HIS A 758 -8.30 24.69 5.70
C HIS A 758 -7.29 25.36 4.77
N TYR A 759 -6.31 24.62 4.27
CA TYR A 759 -5.48 25.04 3.13
C TYR A 759 -6.11 24.58 1.82
N CYS A 760 -6.42 25.50 0.90
CA CYS A 760 -7.02 25.15 -0.37
C CYS A 760 -6.00 25.21 -1.51
N ARG A 761 -5.67 24.06 -2.10
CA ARG A 761 -4.68 23.99 -3.20
C ARG A 761 -5.14 24.69 -4.47
N TRP A 762 -6.46 24.74 -4.70
CA TRP A 762 -7.06 25.39 -5.88
C TRP A 762 -6.94 26.91 -5.88
N VAL A 763 -6.64 27.51 -4.73
CA VAL A 763 -6.28 28.93 -4.62
C VAL A 763 -4.88 29.13 -4.04
N THR A 764 -4.13 28.05 -3.80
CA THR A 764 -2.80 28.05 -3.18
C THR A 764 -2.71 28.92 -1.93
N ASN A 765 -3.80 28.98 -1.16
CA ASN A 765 -3.96 29.88 -0.04
C ASN A 765 -4.71 29.17 1.09
N VAL A 766 -4.50 29.63 2.31
CA VAL A 766 -5.32 29.24 3.45
C VAL A 766 -6.68 29.93 3.35
N ILE A 767 -7.75 29.19 3.64
CA ILE A 767 -9.07 29.73 3.87
C ILE A 767 -9.22 30.02 5.36
N GLY A 768 -9.43 31.28 5.69
CA GLY A 768 -9.49 31.79 7.06
C GLY A 768 -10.45 32.95 7.20
N LEU A 769 -10.33 33.71 8.30
CA LEU A 769 -11.25 34.79 8.64
C LEU A 769 -11.52 35.79 7.50
N ASN A 770 -10.49 36.18 6.76
CA ASN A 770 -10.57 37.27 5.79
C ASN A 770 -11.05 36.86 4.41
N ASN A 771 -11.10 35.57 4.08
CA ASN A 771 -11.43 35.12 2.72
C ASN A 771 -12.45 33.98 2.67
N HIS A 772 -12.94 33.48 3.82
CA HIS A 772 -13.94 32.41 3.87
C HIS A 772 -15.27 32.79 3.20
N ARG A 773 -15.74 34.05 3.31
CA ARG A 773 -16.98 34.48 2.63
C ARG A 773 -16.83 34.47 1.11
N GLU A 774 -15.74 35.02 0.60
CA GLU A 774 -15.43 35.02 -0.83
C GLU A 774 -15.23 33.60 -1.35
N PHE A 775 -14.61 32.73 -0.55
CA PHE A 775 -14.49 31.32 -0.88
C PHE A 775 -15.86 30.66 -1.03
N MET A 776 -16.81 30.95 -0.14
CA MET A 776 -18.19 30.45 -0.27
C MET A 776 -18.92 30.99 -1.50
N VAL A 777 -18.76 32.28 -1.80
CA VAL A 777 -19.35 32.90 -3.00
C VAL A 777 -18.73 32.29 -4.27
N MET A 778 -17.42 32.07 -4.29
CA MET A 778 -16.71 31.41 -5.39
C MET A 778 -17.24 30.00 -5.59
N CYS A 779 -17.23 29.15 -4.56
CA CYS A 779 -17.69 27.76 -4.66
C CYS A 779 -19.16 27.68 -5.09
N GLY A 780 -20.03 28.50 -4.50
CA GLY A 780 -21.44 28.60 -4.89
C GLY A 780 -21.64 29.09 -6.33
N GLY A 781 -20.81 30.04 -6.78
CA GLY A 781 -20.78 30.53 -8.15
C GLY A 781 -20.36 29.45 -9.15
N LEU A 782 -19.27 28.74 -8.88
CA LEU A 782 -18.79 27.60 -9.70
C LEU A 782 -19.84 26.49 -9.80
N ALA A 783 -20.49 26.14 -8.68
CA ALA A 783 -21.59 25.16 -8.68
C ALA A 783 -22.79 25.63 -9.50
N SER A 784 -23.19 26.90 -9.34
CA SER A 784 -24.30 27.49 -10.10
C SER A 784 -24.00 27.53 -11.60
N ILE A 785 -22.78 27.91 -11.99
CA ILE A 785 -22.32 27.89 -13.39
C ILE A 785 -22.43 26.49 -13.97
N ALA A 786 -21.91 25.48 -13.27
CA ALA A 786 -21.90 24.10 -13.75
C ALA A 786 -23.31 23.52 -13.89
N VAL A 787 -24.17 23.72 -12.89
CA VAL A 787 -25.55 23.17 -12.90
C VAL A 787 -26.42 23.90 -13.92
N LEU A 788 -26.47 25.23 -13.86
CA LEU A 788 -27.30 26.02 -14.79
C LEU A 788 -26.77 25.91 -16.23
N GLY A 789 -25.45 25.85 -16.41
CA GLY A 789 -24.81 25.62 -17.71
C GLY A 789 -25.24 24.30 -18.33
N SER A 790 -25.19 23.20 -17.56
CA SER A 790 -25.64 21.89 -18.02
C SER A 790 -27.12 21.88 -18.44
N PHE A 791 -27.99 22.59 -17.72
CA PHE A 791 -29.40 22.72 -18.10
C PHE A 791 -29.60 23.52 -19.40
N VAL A 792 -28.86 24.64 -19.54
CA VAL A 792 -28.87 25.43 -20.78
C VAL A 792 -28.37 24.60 -21.95
N ASP A 793 -27.26 23.87 -21.78
CA ASP A 793 -26.70 22.99 -22.81
C ASP A 793 -27.73 21.94 -23.26
N ALA A 794 -28.38 21.26 -22.33
CA ALA A 794 -29.39 20.25 -22.64
C ALA A 794 -30.57 20.83 -23.44
N ALA A 795 -31.06 22.01 -23.06
CA ALA A 795 -32.14 22.69 -23.76
C ALA A 795 -31.74 23.12 -25.18
N LEU A 796 -30.54 23.68 -25.33
CA LEU A 796 -30.01 24.11 -26.63
C LEU A 796 -29.66 22.91 -27.53
N LEU A 797 -29.20 21.79 -26.97
CA LEU A 797 -28.94 20.55 -27.71
C LEU A 797 -30.24 20.00 -28.30
N LEU A 798 -31.31 19.96 -27.49
CA LEU A 798 -32.63 19.54 -27.96
C LEU A 798 -33.11 20.42 -29.11
N TRP A 799 -32.92 21.75 -29.01
CA TRP A 799 -33.22 22.68 -30.09
C TRP A 799 -32.39 22.41 -31.36
N CYS A 800 -31.07 22.27 -31.24
CA CYS A 800 -30.18 22.01 -32.38
C CYS A 800 -30.53 20.72 -33.14
N ILE A 801 -30.96 19.68 -32.42
CA ILE A 801 -31.43 18.41 -33.03
C ILE A 801 -32.64 18.67 -33.95
N THR A 802 -33.59 19.54 -33.54
CA THR A 802 -34.73 19.90 -34.41
C THR A 802 -34.34 20.64 -35.68
N GLN A 803 -33.17 21.28 -35.68
CA GLN A 803 -32.64 22.07 -36.80
C GLN A 803 -31.60 21.30 -37.63
N PHE A 804 -31.37 20.01 -37.35
CA PHE A 804 -30.34 19.17 -37.98
C PHE A 804 -28.93 19.79 -37.92
N ARG A 805 -28.61 20.54 -36.85
CA ARG A 805 -27.27 21.07 -36.58
C ARG A 805 -26.53 20.15 -35.61
N PHE A 806 -25.22 19.98 -35.78
CA PHE A 806 -24.37 19.21 -34.86
C PHE A 806 -23.49 20.15 -34.00
N PRO A 807 -23.93 20.52 -32.79
CA PRO A 807 -23.24 21.53 -31.99
C PRO A 807 -22.14 20.90 -31.11
N LEU A 808 -20.99 20.54 -31.72
CA LEU A 808 -19.88 19.88 -31.01
C LEU A 808 -19.42 20.64 -29.76
N LEU A 809 -19.26 21.96 -29.84
CA LEU A 809 -18.84 22.80 -28.71
C LEU A 809 -19.83 22.75 -27.54
N LEU A 810 -21.13 22.63 -27.83
CA LEU A 810 -22.20 22.53 -26.83
C LEU A 810 -22.14 21.17 -26.11
N ILE A 811 -21.88 20.09 -26.84
CA ILE A 811 -21.70 18.75 -26.26
C ILE A 811 -20.48 18.75 -25.33
N LEU A 812 -19.35 19.30 -25.78
CA LEU A 812 -18.13 19.39 -24.99
C LEU A 812 -18.34 20.23 -23.72
N HIS A 813 -19.04 21.36 -23.84
CA HIS A 813 -19.36 22.22 -22.69
C HIS A 813 -20.31 21.53 -21.70
N MET A 814 -21.30 20.76 -22.18
CA MET A 814 -22.18 19.99 -21.31
C MET A 814 -21.41 18.93 -20.52
N VAL A 815 -20.52 18.17 -21.19
CA VAL A 815 -19.68 17.17 -20.54
C VAL A 815 -18.78 17.83 -19.49
N TYR A 816 -18.12 18.94 -19.85
CA TYR A 816 -17.33 19.72 -18.90
C TYR A 816 -18.17 20.14 -17.69
N SER A 817 -19.34 20.72 -17.92
CA SER A 817 -20.21 21.25 -16.85
C SER A 817 -20.72 20.15 -15.92
N VAL A 818 -21.08 18.98 -16.45
CA VAL A 818 -21.52 17.83 -15.64
C VAL A 818 -20.38 17.28 -14.79
N VAL A 819 -19.19 17.10 -15.38
CA VAL A 819 -18.00 16.64 -14.63
C VAL A 819 -17.62 17.66 -13.56
N PHE A 820 -17.61 18.96 -13.92
CA PHE A 820 -17.27 20.02 -13.00
C PHE A 820 -18.29 20.16 -11.86
N ALA A 821 -19.59 20.02 -12.15
CA ALA A 821 -20.65 19.96 -11.14
C ALA A 821 -20.43 18.80 -10.16
N LYS A 822 -20.09 17.61 -10.66
CA LYS A 822 -19.79 16.42 -9.82
C LYS A 822 -18.66 16.69 -8.83
N LEU A 823 -17.68 17.51 -9.20
CA LEU A 823 -16.53 17.86 -8.36
C LEU A 823 -16.83 19.00 -7.37
N VAL A 824 -17.51 20.06 -7.79
CA VAL A 824 -17.69 21.27 -6.96
C VAL A 824 -18.90 21.19 -6.01
N MET A 825 -19.97 20.50 -6.40
CA MET A 825 -21.15 20.30 -5.55
C MET A 825 -20.81 19.69 -4.18
N PRO A 826 -20.02 18.60 -4.08
CA PRO A 826 -19.48 18.11 -2.80
C PRO A 826 -19.00 19.20 -1.85
N ILE A 827 -18.15 20.08 -2.38
CA ILE A 827 -17.42 21.09 -1.63
C ILE A 827 -18.41 22.12 -1.09
N VAL A 828 -19.28 22.65 -1.95
CA VAL A 828 -20.32 23.61 -1.54
C VAL A 828 -21.22 23.01 -0.47
N THR A 829 -21.68 21.78 -0.66
CA THR A 829 -22.58 21.12 0.30
C THR A 829 -21.95 20.99 1.68
N ILE A 830 -20.70 20.54 1.76
CA ILE A 830 -19.99 20.38 3.04
C ILE A 830 -19.79 21.73 3.73
N HIS A 831 -19.32 22.75 3.00
CA HIS A 831 -19.08 24.06 3.60
C HIS A 831 -20.37 24.79 3.97
N VAL A 832 -21.48 24.58 3.27
CA VAL A 832 -22.80 25.05 3.73
C VAL A 832 -23.16 24.39 5.06
N GLY A 833 -22.87 23.09 5.22
CA GLY A 833 -22.94 22.37 6.48
C GLY A 833 -22.12 23.03 7.59
N PHE A 834 -20.85 23.32 7.32
CA PHE A 834 -19.94 24.01 8.25
C PHE A 834 -20.43 25.37 8.68
N VAL A 835 -20.84 26.21 7.73
CA VAL A 835 -21.42 27.53 8.03
C VAL A 835 -22.69 27.38 8.87
N SER A 836 -23.55 26.41 8.56
CA SER A 836 -24.80 26.19 9.29
C SER A 836 -24.57 25.72 10.73
N ARG A 837 -23.47 25.01 11.01
CA ARG A 837 -23.09 24.54 12.35
C ARG A 837 -22.11 25.45 13.07
N SER A 838 -21.65 26.54 12.42
CA SER A 838 -20.54 27.35 12.90
C SER A 838 -19.30 26.48 13.22
N GLU A 839 -19.08 25.47 12.40
CA GLU A 839 -17.97 24.50 12.46
C GLU A 839 -16.93 24.88 11.40
N LEU A 840 -15.65 24.65 11.66
CA LEU A 840 -14.57 24.80 10.66
C LEU A 840 -14.18 23.44 10.09
N ALA A 841 -13.61 23.42 8.89
CA ALA A 841 -13.12 22.18 8.30
C ALA A 841 -12.09 21.47 9.22
N LYS A 842 -11.23 22.23 9.91
CA LYS A 842 -10.33 21.68 10.93
C LYS A 842 -11.06 21.06 12.13
N ASP A 843 -12.09 21.72 12.65
CA ASP A 843 -12.89 21.19 13.77
C ASP A 843 -13.58 19.87 13.36
N TYR A 844 -14.08 19.81 12.12
CA TYR A 844 -14.71 18.63 11.54
C TYR A 844 -13.73 17.46 11.40
N LYS A 845 -12.51 17.74 10.92
CA LYS A 845 -11.43 16.74 10.78
C LYS A 845 -10.95 16.18 12.10
N ASN A 846 -10.94 17.02 13.13
CA ASN A 846 -10.54 16.65 14.47
C ASN A 846 -11.69 16.00 15.26
N ASP A 847 -12.84 15.76 14.64
CA ASP A 847 -14.03 15.18 15.27
C ASP A 847 -14.45 15.92 16.57
N GLU A 848 -14.25 17.25 16.65
CA GLU A 848 -14.36 17.97 17.93
C GLU A 848 -15.77 17.95 18.52
N PHE A 849 -16.79 17.94 17.67
CA PHE A 849 -18.20 18.08 18.05
C PHE A 849 -19.05 16.87 17.65
N TRP A 850 -18.39 15.74 17.39
CA TRP A 850 -19.04 14.52 16.92
C TRP A 850 -19.03 13.45 18.01
N VAL A 851 -20.12 12.70 18.08
CA VAL A 851 -20.34 11.67 19.09
C VAL A 851 -20.90 10.39 18.48
N LEU A 852 -20.60 9.26 19.11
CA LEU A 852 -21.29 8.00 18.87
C LEU A 852 -22.42 7.87 19.89
N VAL A 853 -23.66 7.75 19.41
CA VAL A 853 -24.82 7.50 20.27
C VAL A 853 -25.11 6.01 20.24
N ASP A 854 -24.86 5.35 21.36
CA ASP A 854 -25.19 3.95 21.57
C ASP A 854 -26.72 3.78 21.42
N LYS A 855 -27.13 2.85 20.55
CA LYS A 855 -28.54 2.63 20.21
C LYS A 855 -29.33 2.02 21.39
N ASP A 856 -28.66 1.25 22.23
CA ASP A 856 -29.30 0.51 23.32
C ASP A 856 -29.38 1.36 24.58
N THR A 857 -28.33 2.12 24.89
CA THR A 857 -28.26 2.94 26.11
C THR A 857 -28.68 4.39 25.90
N GLY A 858 -28.62 4.89 24.67
CA GLY A 858 -28.79 6.32 24.37
C GLY A 858 -27.64 7.20 24.88
N GLN A 859 -26.56 6.60 25.40
CA GLN A 859 -25.39 7.33 25.88
C GLN A 859 -24.58 7.87 24.71
N SER A 860 -24.18 9.13 24.81
CA SER A 860 -23.32 9.83 23.86
C SER A 860 -21.86 9.75 24.31
N THR A 861 -21.00 9.14 23.50
CA THR A 861 -19.55 9.08 23.72
C THR A 861 -18.84 9.97 22.71
N SER A 862 -17.87 10.77 23.17
CA SER A 862 -17.09 11.62 22.26
C SER A 862 -16.35 10.75 21.25
N VAL A 863 -16.31 11.14 19.98
CA VAL A 863 -15.54 10.39 18.97
C VAL A 863 -14.05 10.28 19.35
N LYS A 864 -13.48 11.32 19.97
CA LYS A 864 -12.12 11.31 20.54
C LYS A 864 -11.89 10.36 21.71
N GLU A 865 -12.95 9.86 22.33
CA GLU A 865 -12.89 8.92 23.47
C GLU A 865 -13.07 7.47 23.02
N LEU A 866 -13.40 7.24 21.73
CA LEU A 866 -13.47 5.91 21.15
C LEU A 866 -12.05 5.35 20.98
N ASP A 867 -11.90 4.04 21.19
CA ASP A 867 -10.71 3.35 20.72
C ASP A 867 -10.71 3.24 19.19
N ALA A 868 -9.58 2.80 18.63
CA ALA A 868 -9.40 2.76 17.19
C ALA A 868 -10.36 1.81 16.48
N ASP A 869 -10.74 0.70 17.11
CA ASP A 869 -11.62 -0.31 16.49
C ASP A 869 -13.06 0.21 16.46
N ASP A 870 -13.54 0.74 17.60
CA ASP A 870 -14.86 1.37 17.71
C ASP A 870 -15.00 2.59 16.79
N TYR A 871 -13.93 3.40 16.68
CA TYR A 871 -13.89 4.54 15.78
C TYR A 871 -14.07 4.09 14.33
N ASN A 872 -13.27 3.12 13.87
CA ASN A 872 -13.28 2.65 12.49
C ASN A 872 -14.64 2.02 12.14
N GLU A 873 -15.17 1.16 13.01
CA GLU A 873 -16.48 0.55 12.80
C GLU A 873 -17.57 1.62 12.72
N ALA A 874 -17.57 2.59 13.63
CA ALA A 874 -18.56 3.65 13.64
C ALA A 874 -18.42 4.62 12.45
N PHE A 875 -17.20 4.87 12.00
CA PHE A 875 -16.90 5.72 10.84
C PHE A 875 -17.37 5.05 9.54
N ASP A 876 -17.04 3.78 9.33
CA ASP A 876 -17.42 3.00 8.14
C ASP A 876 -18.94 2.83 8.02
N ASN A 877 -19.63 2.73 9.16
CA ASN A 877 -21.07 2.62 9.23
C ASN A 877 -21.81 3.97 9.31
N ASP A 878 -21.11 5.10 9.18
CA ASP A 878 -21.66 6.47 9.25
C ASP A 878 -22.52 6.72 10.52
N LEU A 879 -22.05 6.19 11.66
CA LEU A 879 -22.78 6.23 12.94
C LEU A 879 -22.54 7.52 13.74
N PHE A 880 -21.58 8.34 13.34
CA PHE A 880 -21.26 9.58 14.04
C PHE A 880 -22.38 10.61 13.87
N THR A 881 -22.78 11.19 15.00
CA THR A 881 -23.80 12.23 15.07
C THR A 881 -23.18 13.53 15.56
N TYR A 882 -23.50 14.64 14.91
CA TYR A 882 -23.09 15.96 15.37
C TYR A 882 -23.89 16.36 16.62
N GLU A 883 -23.20 16.78 17.67
CA GLU A 883 -23.81 17.23 18.93
C GLU A 883 -23.64 18.74 19.13
N SER A 884 -24.68 19.52 18.81
CA SER A 884 -24.63 20.99 18.89
C SER A 884 -24.31 21.52 20.28
N ALA A 885 -24.67 20.78 21.34
CA ALA A 885 -24.39 21.15 22.73
C ALA A 885 -22.88 21.18 23.05
N ARG A 886 -22.06 20.43 22.29
CA ARG A 886 -20.60 20.42 22.42
C ARG A 886 -19.92 21.54 21.65
N ASN A 887 -20.60 22.13 20.66
CA ASN A 887 -20.07 23.23 19.87
C ASN A 887 -20.53 24.57 20.47
N PRO A 888 -19.69 25.27 21.27
CA PRO A 888 -20.09 26.53 21.89
C PRO A 888 -20.34 27.66 20.88
N TYR A 889 -19.94 27.46 19.63
CA TYR A 889 -20.09 28.42 18.54
C TYR A 889 -21.38 28.21 17.74
N ASP A 890 -22.07 27.08 17.93
CA ASP A 890 -23.31 26.77 17.26
C ASP A 890 -24.50 27.46 17.94
N LYS A 891 -24.99 28.53 17.31
CA LYS A 891 -26.15 29.31 17.76
C LYS A 891 -27.43 28.90 17.04
N GLY A 892 -27.42 27.75 16.35
CA GLY A 892 -28.47 27.26 15.46
C GLY A 892 -28.32 27.78 14.03
N TRP A 893 -28.72 26.96 13.06
CA TRP A 893 -28.43 27.18 11.64
C TRP A 893 -28.81 28.54 11.08
N HIS A 894 -30.00 29.05 11.42
CA HIS A 894 -30.44 30.37 10.99
C HIS A 894 -29.51 31.48 11.49
N ARG A 895 -29.16 31.45 12.78
CA ARG A 895 -28.29 32.47 13.39
C ARG A 895 -26.86 32.35 12.89
N ASN A 896 -26.36 31.13 12.72
CA ASN A 896 -25.03 30.88 12.20
C ASN A 896 -24.90 31.40 10.76
N CYS A 897 -25.86 31.10 9.89
CA CYS A 897 -25.89 31.59 8.52
C CYS A 897 -26.04 33.12 8.44
N LEU A 898 -26.99 33.71 9.19
CA LEU A 898 -27.17 35.16 9.23
C LEU A 898 -25.92 35.86 9.78
N SER A 899 -25.32 35.30 10.83
CA SER A 899 -24.07 35.80 11.39
C SER A 899 -22.96 35.73 10.35
N PHE A 900 -22.79 34.57 9.71
CA PHE A 900 -21.76 34.36 8.71
C PHE A 900 -21.85 35.35 7.56
N TRP A 901 -23.05 35.69 7.07
CA TRP A 901 -23.20 36.57 5.91
C TRP A 901 -23.33 38.06 6.26
N LEU A 902 -24.06 38.40 7.32
CA LEU A 902 -24.53 39.77 7.55
C LEU A 902 -23.84 40.49 8.71
N THR A 903 -23.06 39.81 9.55
CA THR A 903 -22.30 40.49 10.61
C THR A 903 -20.94 40.96 10.11
N THR A 904 -20.30 41.89 10.81
CA THR A 904 -18.90 42.25 10.54
C THR A 904 -17.99 41.05 10.84
N ARG A 905 -16.93 40.87 10.05
CA ARG A 905 -16.07 39.67 10.17
C ARG A 905 -15.31 39.58 11.49
N TRP A 906 -14.99 40.72 12.11
CA TRP A 906 -14.43 40.80 13.45
C TRP A 906 -14.67 42.20 14.04
N SER A 907 -14.74 42.28 15.37
CA SER A 907 -14.45 43.51 16.10
C SER A 907 -12.93 43.66 16.30
N PRO A 908 -12.39 44.88 16.46
CA PRO A 908 -10.95 45.10 16.66
C PRO A 908 -10.32 44.27 17.78
N ASP A 909 -11.11 43.85 18.76
CA ASP A 909 -10.67 43.10 19.94
C ASP A 909 -10.78 41.58 19.78
N GLN A 910 -11.49 41.09 18.76
CA GLN A 910 -11.63 39.65 18.53
C GLN A 910 -10.35 39.02 17.97
N LEU A 911 -9.90 37.96 18.63
CA LEU A 911 -8.70 37.20 18.27
C LEU A 911 -9.00 35.99 17.37
N GLY A 912 -10.24 35.84 16.90
CA GLY A 912 -10.68 34.72 16.05
C GLY A 912 -11.79 33.86 16.66
N GLU A 913 -12.13 34.10 17.93
CA GLU A 913 -13.22 33.45 18.66
C GLU A 913 -14.53 34.23 18.37
N PHE A 914 -15.50 33.61 17.70
CA PHE A 914 -16.71 34.29 17.19
C PHE A 914 -18.00 33.73 17.80
#